data_AF-A0A7Z8E385-F1
#
_entry.id   AF-A0A7Z8E385-F1
#
_cell.length_a   1.000
_cell.length_b   1.000
_cell.length_c   1.000
_cell.angle_alpha   90.00
_cell.angle_beta   90.00
_cell.angle_gamma   90.00
#
_symmetry.space_group_name_H-M   'P 1'
#
loop_
_entity.id
_entity.type
_entity.pdbx_description
1 polymer ?
#
loop_
_entity_poly.entity_id
_entity_poly.type
_entity_poly.pdbx_seq_one_letter_code
_entity_poly.pdbx_strand_id
1 'polypeptide(L)'
;MNSGINTIINNMRLRRVSKSLKQINSLSKEYANYTDEQLKAKTLQFKERLQSSKTTLDKLLPEAYATVREASKRVLGMYPLDVQVLGAIVMHQGNIAEMQTGEGKTLTATMPLYLNGLAGIGAYLITTNEYLAKRDYQEMKPLYEWLGLSASLGFVDIPNYEYEENEKYHLYHHDIVYTTNGRLGFDYLIDNLADDIQAKFLPDLNFAIIDEVDSIILDAAQTPLVISGAPRVQSNLFHIVKSFLETLEEDVHFQVKFNKKEVWLTEEGIEAANHYFKVNNMYENQHFDLVRIINLSLRAKYLFKYNLDYFIFDGEIVLINRITGRMLQGTKLQSGLHQAIEAIEDVEISRDMSVMATITFQNLFKQFNQFSGMTGTGKLGEKEFFDLYSKIVVEIPTNSPIKRDDRPDRVFANGNIKNEAILKSVVDIHRTQQPVLLITRTAEAAEYFSQQLFKKDIPNNLLIAQNVAKEAQMIAEAGQLSAVTVATSMAGRGTDIKLAKDVFEIGGLAVIINEHMENSRVDRQLRGRSGRQGDPGYSQIFVSLDDYLVKRWSNSNLVGNEKLLSLESSKLENSTLFQRRVKSIVNKAQRVSEETAMVNREMANEFEKSISIQREKIYDLRDQILEREHFEDFNFEQLARDVFANDIKYKKLINEEALINYIYKNLSFVFNETVSNIDIKNREEVIQFLIKQFKQQLNHNLKEVSDPYLKRRFLQKSFIKAIDSEWIEQVDNLQQLKASVNNRQNGQRNIIYEYHKVALETYELMAKDIKRKIIRNLCLSILTFDKSDDMVIHFP
;
A
#
# COMPACT_ATOMS: atom_id res chain seq x y z
N MET A 1 -27.06 15.76 -16.78
CA MET A 1 -26.96 14.97 -18.04
C MET A 1 -26.17 13.68 -17.85
N ASN A 2 -25.04 13.65 -17.14
CA ASN A 2 -24.23 12.42 -16.96
C ASN A 2 -24.87 11.29 -16.14
N SER A 3 -25.79 11.57 -15.20
CA SER A 3 -26.42 10.53 -14.35
C SER A 3 -27.30 9.56 -15.13
N GLY A 4 -28.06 10.05 -16.13
CA GLY A 4 -28.90 9.21 -16.97
C GLY A 4 -28.10 8.24 -17.83
N ILE A 5 -26.99 8.71 -18.43
CA ILE A 5 -26.10 7.88 -19.26
C ILE A 5 -25.41 6.80 -18.40
N ASN A 6 -24.88 7.17 -17.23
CA ASN A 6 -24.24 6.20 -16.32
C ASN A 6 -25.20 5.10 -15.89
N THR A 7 -26.47 5.45 -15.62
CA THR A 7 -27.52 4.50 -15.26
C THR A 7 -27.83 3.53 -16.41
N ILE A 8 -27.90 4.04 -17.65
CA ILE A 8 -28.14 3.21 -18.85
C ILE A 8 -26.98 2.22 -19.06
N ILE A 9 -25.73 2.69 -18.95
CA ILE A 9 -24.53 1.85 -19.07
C ILE A 9 -24.53 0.76 -18.00
N ASN A 10 -24.81 1.11 -16.74
CA ASN A 10 -24.87 0.14 -15.66
C ASN A 10 -25.97 -0.91 -15.89
N ASN A 11 -27.16 -0.50 -16.31
CA ASN A 11 -28.25 -1.42 -16.66
C ASN A 11 -27.88 -2.37 -17.80
N MET A 12 -27.13 -1.91 -18.81
CA MET A 12 -26.64 -2.77 -19.88
C MET A 12 -25.65 -3.83 -19.35
N ARG A 13 -24.73 -3.43 -18.46
CA ARG A 13 -23.78 -4.34 -17.80
C ARG A 13 -24.52 -5.38 -16.96
N LEU A 14 -25.46 -4.96 -16.12
CA LEU A 14 -26.29 -5.85 -15.31
C LEU A 14 -27.07 -6.84 -16.17
N ARG A 15 -27.67 -6.41 -17.29
CA ARG A 15 -28.38 -7.32 -18.22
C ARG A 15 -27.50 -8.45 -18.76
N ARG A 16 -26.20 -8.22 -18.96
CA ARG A 16 -25.27 -9.27 -19.38
C ARG A 16 -25.07 -10.29 -18.26
N VAL A 17 -24.81 -9.82 -17.05
CA VAL A 17 -24.59 -10.63 -15.84
C VAL A 17 -25.87 -11.39 -15.44
N SER A 18 -27.05 -10.79 -15.62
CA SER A 18 -28.33 -11.42 -15.31
C SER A 18 -28.62 -12.68 -16.13
N LYS A 19 -27.96 -12.89 -17.28
CA LYS A 19 -28.10 -14.14 -18.05
C LYS A 19 -27.54 -15.33 -17.26
N SER A 20 -26.35 -15.18 -16.70
CA SER A 20 -25.72 -16.20 -15.85
C SER A 20 -26.51 -16.41 -14.55
N LEU A 21 -27.03 -15.33 -13.94
CA LEU A 21 -27.93 -15.44 -12.78
C LEU A 21 -29.15 -16.34 -13.08
N LYS A 22 -29.79 -16.16 -14.25
CA LYS A 22 -30.94 -17.00 -14.63
C LYS A 22 -30.57 -18.48 -14.76
N GLN A 23 -29.39 -18.78 -15.30
CA GLN A 23 -28.88 -20.15 -15.39
C GLN A 23 -28.65 -20.74 -14.00
N ILE A 24 -28.00 -20.01 -13.08
CA ILE A 24 -27.80 -20.43 -11.68
C ILE A 24 -29.15 -20.69 -11.00
N ASN A 25 -30.10 -19.75 -11.13
CA ASN A 25 -31.42 -19.88 -10.51
C ASN A 25 -32.22 -21.08 -11.06
N SER A 26 -32.02 -21.45 -12.33
CA SER A 26 -32.69 -22.63 -12.91
C SER A 26 -32.24 -23.95 -12.28
N LEU A 27 -31.02 -24.00 -11.74
CA LEU A 27 -30.45 -25.16 -11.06
C LEU A 27 -30.86 -25.26 -9.59
N SER A 28 -31.36 -24.18 -8.98
CA SER A 28 -31.64 -24.10 -7.54
C SER A 28 -32.53 -25.24 -7.02
N LYS A 29 -33.59 -25.61 -7.75
CA LYS A 29 -34.50 -26.69 -7.36
C LYS A 29 -33.85 -28.08 -7.41
N GLU A 30 -33.01 -28.31 -8.41
CA GLU A 30 -32.31 -29.59 -8.56
C GLU A 30 -31.29 -29.76 -7.43
N TYR A 31 -30.48 -28.73 -7.18
CA TYR A 31 -29.42 -28.77 -6.18
C TYR A 31 -29.97 -28.82 -4.75
N ALA A 32 -31.13 -28.20 -4.50
CA ALA A 32 -31.84 -28.34 -3.22
C ALA A 32 -32.22 -29.79 -2.89
N ASN A 33 -32.43 -30.64 -3.90
CA ASN A 33 -32.78 -32.06 -3.72
C ASN A 33 -31.56 -32.98 -3.58
N TYR A 34 -30.34 -32.48 -3.80
CA TYR A 34 -29.14 -33.28 -3.63
C TYR A 34 -28.88 -33.61 -2.16
N THR A 35 -28.32 -34.79 -1.91
CA THR A 35 -27.74 -35.16 -0.63
C THR A 35 -26.45 -34.38 -0.37
N ASP A 36 -26.00 -34.37 0.89
CA ASP A 36 -24.74 -33.72 1.26
C ASP A 36 -23.56 -34.36 0.52
N GLU A 37 -23.54 -35.69 0.40
CA GLU A 37 -22.50 -36.42 -0.35
C GLU A 37 -22.48 -36.03 -1.83
N GLN A 38 -23.65 -35.85 -2.45
CA GLN A 38 -23.76 -35.44 -3.86
C GLN A 38 -23.25 -34.01 -4.07
N LEU A 39 -23.53 -33.08 -3.16
CA LEU A 39 -23.03 -31.70 -3.24
C LEU A 39 -21.51 -31.65 -3.05
N LYS A 40 -20.97 -32.37 -2.06
CA LYS A 40 -19.51 -32.46 -1.84
C LYS A 40 -18.78 -33.09 -3.03
N ALA A 41 -19.37 -34.13 -3.62
CA ALA A 41 -18.80 -34.79 -4.79
C ALA A 41 -18.69 -33.86 -6.02
N LYS A 42 -19.47 -32.78 -6.10
CA LYS A 42 -19.36 -31.80 -7.19
C LYS A 42 -17.98 -31.18 -7.28
N THR A 43 -17.32 -30.91 -6.15
CA THR A 43 -15.99 -30.29 -6.13
C THR A 43 -14.97 -31.17 -6.85
N LEU A 44 -14.94 -32.47 -6.57
CA LEU A 44 -14.07 -33.42 -7.26
C LEU A 44 -14.40 -33.50 -8.77
N GLN A 45 -15.69 -33.59 -9.11
CA GLN A 45 -16.14 -33.61 -10.52
C GLN A 45 -15.71 -32.34 -11.28
N PHE A 46 -15.76 -31.18 -10.63
CA PHE A 46 -15.32 -29.93 -11.25
C PHE A 46 -13.79 -29.90 -11.42
N LYS A 47 -13.01 -30.32 -10.41
CA LYS A 47 -11.55 -30.42 -10.50
C LYS A 47 -11.13 -31.36 -11.64
N GLU A 48 -11.74 -32.54 -11.77
CA GLU A 48 -11.48 -33.49 -12.87
C GLU A 48 -11.82 -32.92 -14.26
N ARG A 49 -12.95 -32.20 -14.38
CA ARG A 49 -13.34 -31.54 -15.63
C ARG A 49 -12.37 -30.43 -16.04
N LEU A 50 -11.81 -29.71 -15.07
CA LEU A 50 -10.79 -28.67 -15.30
C LEU A 50 -9.44 -29.28 -15.70
N GLN A 51 -8.96 -30.28 -14.96
CA GLN A 51 -7.69 -30.96 -15.24
C GLN A 51 -7.66 -31.65 -16.60
N SER A 52 -8.80 -32.20 -17.03
CA SER A 52 -8.92 -32.81 -18.37
C SER A 52 -9.08 -31.79 -19.51
N SER A 53 -8.99 -30.49 -19.23
CA SER A 53 -9.19 -29.39 -20.18
C SER A 53 -10.53 -29.45 -20.94
N LYS A 54 -11.52 -30.17 -20.40
CA LYS A 54 -12.86 -30.34 -21.01
C LYS A 54 -13.75 -29.13 -20.80
N THR A 55 -13.42 -28.27 -19.83
CA THR A 55 -14.22 -27.08 -19.49
C THR A 55 -13.33 -25.92 -19.03
N THR A 56 -13.89 -24.73 -18.98
CA THR A 56 -13.29 -23.53 -18.37
C THR A 56 -14.05 -23.15 -17.10
N LEU A 57 -13.45 -22.28 -16.27
CA LEU A 57 -14.12 -21.72 -15.09
C LEU A 57 -15.44 -21.02 -15.45
N ASP A 58 -15.45 -20.22 -16.52
CA ASP A 58 -16.65 -19.53 -17.01
C ASP A 58 -17.81 -20.48 -17.32
N LYS A 59 -17.51 -21.65 -17.90
CA LYS A 59 -18.52 -22.66 -18.23
C LYS A 59 -19.02 -23.41 -17.01
N LEU A 60 -18.17 -23.57 -15.99
CA LEU A 60 -18.54 -24.19 -14.71
C LEU A 60 -19.31 -23.25 -13.79
N LEU A 61 -19.18 -21.92 -13.98
CA LEU A 61 -19.73 -20.92 -13.07
C LEU A 61 -21.19 -21.19 -12.66
N PRO A 62 -22.13 -21.53 -13.56
CA PRO A 62 -23.51 -21.75 -13.14
C PRO A 62 -23.67 -22.92 -12.17
N GLU A 63 -23.02 -24.06 -12.45
CA GLU A 63 -23.06 -25.27 -11.62
C GLU A 63 -22.32 -25.04 -10.28
N ALA A 64 -21.15 -24.41 -10.34
CA ALA A 64 -20.34 -24.11 -9.17
C ALA A 64 -21.07 -23.15 -8.22
N TYR A 65 -21.67 -22.07 -8.73
CA TYR A 65 -22.39 -21.11 -7.89
C TYR A 65 -23.69 -21.70 -7.34
N ALA A 66 -24.39 -22.57 -8.10
CA ALA A 66 -25.53 -23.30 -7.56
C ALA A 66 -25.13 -24.22 -6.39
N THR A 67 -23.98 -24.91 -6.52
CA THR A 67 -23.39 -25.75 -5.46
C THR A 67 -23.10 -24.92 -4.21
N VAL A 68 -22.36 -23.81 -4.35
CA VAL A 68 -21.98 -22.95 -3.22
C VAL A 68 -23.19 -22.34 -2.54
N ARG A 69 -24.20 -21.89 -3.29
CA ARG A 69 -25.41 -21.30 -2.70
C ARG A 69 -26.16 -22.29 -1.81
N GLU A 70 -26.34 -23.52 -2.29
CA GLU A 70 -27.02 -24.56 -1.53
C GLU A 70 -26.17 -25.02 -0.33
N ALA A 71 -24.86 -25.20 -0.52
CA ALA A 71 -23.94 -25.53 0.56
C ALA A 71 -23.93 -24.45 1.66
N SER A 72 -23.89 -23.17 1.28
CA SER A 72 -23.96 -22.04 2.22
C SER A 72 -25.24 -22.06 3.05
N LYS A 73 -26.38 -22.41 2.46
CA LYS A 73 -27.64 -22.55 3.20
C LYS A 73 -27.58 -23.68 4.22
N ARG A 74 -26.95 -24.81 3.88
CA ARG A 74 -26.82 -25.97 4.79
C ARG A 74 -25.82 -25.73 5.92
N VAL A 75 -24.68 -25.14 5.60
CA VAL A 75 -23.55 -24.99 6.52
C VAL A 75 -23.63 -23.70 7.33
N LEU A 76 -23.94 -22.58 6.68
CA LEU A 76 -23.95 -21.25 7.31
C LEU A 76 -25.37 -20.77 7.63
N GLY A 77 -26.41 -21.49 7.22
CA GLY A 77 -27.81 -21.07 7.39
C GLY A 77 -28.21 -19.89 6.49
N MET A 78 -27.33 -19.48 5.55
CA MET A 78 -27.51 -18.31 4.70
C MET A 78 -27.57 -18.74 3.24
N TYR A 79 -28.68 -18.48 2.55
CA TYR A 79 -28.77 -18.68 1.10
C TYR A 79 -28.41 -17.37 0.38
N PRO A 80 -27.33 -17.32 -0.43
CA PRO A 80 -26.95 -16.08 -1.09
C PRO A 80 -28.04 -15.54 -2.00
N LEU A 81 -28.32 -14.25 -1.88
CA LEU A 81 -29.36 -13.52 -2.60
C LEU A 81 -28.98 -13.29 -4.07
N ASP A 82 -29.96 -13.02 -4.92
CA ASP A 82 -29.72 -12.79 -6.35
C ASP A 82 -28.80 -11.59 -6.59
N VAL A 83 -28.89 -10.53 -5.78
CA VAL A 83 -27.98 -9.37 -5.86
C VAL A 83 -26.54 -9.75 -5.49
N GLN A 84 -26.36 -10.67 -4.54
CA GLN A 84 -25.05 -11.21 -4.17
C GLN A 84 -24.48 -12.05 -5.32
N VAL A 85 -25.30 -12.91 -5.94
CA VAL A 85 -24.89 -13.68 -7.11
C VAL A 85 -24.44 -12.77 -8.26
N LEU A 86 -25.13 -11.65 -8.52
CA LEU A 86 -24.69 -10.66 -9.51
C LEU A 86 -23.31 -10.09 -9.16
N GLY A 87 -23.09 -9.69 -7.91
CA GLY A 87 -21.79 -9.21 -7.43
C GLY A 87 -20.67 -10.25 -7.59
N ALA A 88 -20.96 -11.51 -7.25
CA ALA A 88 -20.05 -12.63 -7.39
C ALA A 88 -19.65 -12.90 -8.85
N ILE A 89 -20.58 -12.77 -9.80
CA ILE A 89 -20.25 -12.91 -11.23
C ILE A 89 -19.36 -11.76 -11.69
N VAL A 90 -19.66 -10.52 -11.26
CA VAL A 90 -18.84 -9.34 -11.60
C VAL A 90 -17.40 -9.50 -11.10
N MET A 91 -17.22 -9.99 -9.87
CA MET A 91 -15.89 -10.25 -9.31
C MET A 91 -15.15 -11.36 -10.07
N HIS A 92 -15.82 -12.47 -10.41
CA HIS A 92 -15.21 -13.52 -11.23
C HIS A 92 -14.77 -13.01 -12.61
N GLN A 93 -15.51 -12.07 -13.20
CA GLN A 93 -15.13 -11.39 -14.46
C GLN A 93 -13.96 -10.39 -14.29
N GLY A 94 -13.37 -10.28 -13.10
CA GLY A 94 -12.23 -9.43 -12.84
C GLY A 94 -12.58 -7.95 -12.73
N ASN A 95 -13.83 -7.62 -12.37
CA ASN A 95 -14.32 -6.24 -12.25
C ASN A 95 -14.67 -5.88 -10.80
N ILE A 96 -15.01 -4.62 -10.56
CA ILE A 96 -15.37 -4.13 -9.23
C ILE A 96 -16.88 -4.18 -9.04
N ALA A 97 -17.33 -4.90 -8.02
CA ALA A 97 -18.71 -4.91 -7.58
C ALA A 97 -18.94 -3.80 -6.54
N GLU A 98 -19.69 -2.75 -6.91
CA GLU A 98 -20.20 -1.79 -5.93
C GLU A 98 -21.45 -2.37 -5.28
N MET A 99 -21.29 -2.85 -4.04
CA MET A 99 -22.36 -3.38 -3.20
C MET A 99 -22.43 -2.54 -1.92
N GLN A 100 -23.61 -2.00 -1.62
CA GLN A 100 -23.80 -1.16 -0.44
C GLN A 100 -23.46 -1.92 0.86
N THR A 101 -23.09 -1.18 1.90
CA THR A 101 -22.74 -1.77 3.20
C THR A 101 -23.94 -2.52 3.78
N GLY A 102 -23.72 -3.75 4.25
CA GLY A 102 -24.80 -4.63 4.73
C GLY A 102 -25.47 -5.50 3.65
N GLU A 103 -25.03 -5.46 2.38
CA GLU A 103 -25.49 -6.40 1.34
C GLU A 103 -24.81 -7.79 1.41
N GLY A 104 -23.95 -8.04 2.40
CA GLY A 104 -23.26 -9.32 2.60
C GLY A 104 -22.11 -9.56 1.62
N LYS A 105 -21.16 -8.61 1.54
CA LYS A 105 -19.96 -8.70 0.68
C LYS A 105 -19.12 -9.95 0.97
N THR A 106 -18.87 -10.24 2.24
CA THR A 106 -18.10 -11.41 2.68
C THR A 106 -18.73 -12.73 2.19
N LEU A 107 -20.05 -12.90 2.37
CA LEU A 107 -20.76 -14.07 1.84
C LEU A 107 -20.71 -14.13 0.32
N THR A 108 -20.79 -12.97 -0.34
CA THR A 108 -20.74 -12.88 -1.80
C THR A 108 -19.39 -13.34 -2.37
N ALA A 109 -18.29 -13.04 -1.69
CA ALA A 109 -16.94 -13.42 -2.11
C ALA A 109 -16.72 -14.95 -2.11
N THR A 110 -17.50 -15.72 -1.34
CA THR A 110 -17.34 -17.18 -1.26
C THR A 110 -17.52 -17.88 -2.60
N MET A 111 -18.45 -17.40 -3.44
CA MET A 111 -18.73 -17.99 -4.75
C MET A 111 -17.54 -17.88 -5.73
N PRO A 112 -16.98 -16.69 -6.01
CA PRO A 112 -15.81 -16.56 -6.88
C PRO A 112 -14.54 -17.16 -6.25
N LEU A 113 -14.36 -17.13 -4.93
CA LEU A 113 -13.23 -17.78 -4.27
C LEU A 113 -13.29 -19.30 -4.44
N TYR A 114 -14.45 -19.92 -4.21
CA TYR A 114 -14.65 -21.34 -4.45
C TYR A 114 -14.36 -21.70 -5.91
N LEU A 115 -14.98 -21.00 -6.87
CA LEU A 115 -14.82 -21.30 -8.31
C LEU A 115 -13.35 -21.21 -8.74
N ASN A 116 -12.64 -20.13 -8.37
CA ASN A 116 -11.23 -19.98 -8.74
C ASN A 116 -10.30 -20.90 -7.95
N GLY A 117 -10.64 -21.23 -6.70
CA GLY A 117 -9.92 -22.20 -5.88
C GLY A 117 -9.94 -23.63 -6.47
N LEU A 118 -10.95 -23.98 -7.29
CA LEU A 118 -10.97 -25.26 -8.00
C LEU A 118 -9.77 -25.46 -8.95
N ALA A 119 -9.12 -24.39 -9.40
CA ALA A 119 -7.93 -24.49 -10.26
C ALA A 119 -6.70 -25.01 -9.51
N GLY A 120 -6.66 -24.91 -8.17
CA GLY A 120 -5.53 -25.38 -7.34
C GLY A 120 -4.28 -24.50 -7.38
N ILE A 121 -4.33 -23.32 -8.00
CA ILE A 121 -3.23 -22.34 -8.07
C ILE A 121 -3.35 -21.28 -6.94
N GLY A 122 -4.46 -21.30 -6.20
CA GLY A 122 -4.74 -20.38 -5.09
C GLY A 122 -5.68 -19.22 -5.48
N ALA A 123 -6.61 -18.91 -4.57
CA ALA A 123 -7.54 -17.78 -4.67
C ALA A 123 -7.48 -16.93 -3.38
N TYR A 124 -7.27 -15.62 -3.54
CA TYR A 124 -6.94 -14.74 -2.42
C TYR A 124 -8.10 -13.81 -2.07
N LEU A 125 -8.45 -13.72 -0.78
CA LEU A 125 -9.24 -12.60 -0.25
C LEU A 125 -8.33 -11.66 0.52
N ILE A 126 -8.23 -10.42 0.04
CA ILE A 126 -7.33 -9.41 0.57
C ILE A 126 -8.17 -8.34 1.28
N THR A 127 -7.97 -8.21 2.59
CA THR A 127 -8.71 -7.25 3.42
C THR A 127 -7.81 -6.09 3.89
N THR A 128 -8.41 -5.09 4.55
CA THR A 128 -7.70 -3.90 5.04
C THR A 128 -6.95 -4.09 6.35
N ASN A 129 -7.20 -5.18 7.09
CA ASN A 129 -6.55 -5.46 8.37
C ASN A 129 -6.72 -6.91 8.80
N GLU A 130 -5.84 -7.35 9.71
CA GLU A 130 -5.72 -8.74 10.16
C GLU A 130 -6.98 -9.24 10.88
N TYR A 131 -7.64 -8.39 11.66
CA TYR A 131 -8.88 -8.74 12.34
C TYR A 131 -9.99 -9.12 11.35
N LEU A 132 -10.20 -8.33 10.29
CA LEU A 132 -11.19 -8.63 9.24
C LEU A 132 -10.82 -9.90 8.47
N ALA A 133 -9.54 -10.07 8.10
CA ALA A 133 -9.07 -11.30 7.45
C ALA A 133 -9.39 -12.54 8.31
N LYS A 134 -9.05 -12.49 9.61
CA LYS A 134 -9.29 -13.57 10.56
C LYS A 134 -10.76 -13.87 10.76
N ARG A 135 -11.58 -12.84 10.98
CA ARG A 135 -13.03 -13.00 11.16
C ARG A 135 -13.65 -13.65 9.91
N ASP A 136 -13.40 -13.08 8.74
CA ASP A 136 -14.02 -13.56 7.50
C ASP A 136 -13.54 -14.98 7.15
N TYR A 137 -12.27 -15.29 7.43
CA TYR A 137 -11.75 -16.65 7.35
C TYR A 137 -12.50 -17.60 8.29
N GLN A 138 -12.61 -17.28 9.57
CA GLN A 138 -13.25 -18.14 10.57
C GLN A 138 -14.73 -18.39 10.27
N GLU A 139 -15.44 -17.36 9.81
CA GLU A 139 -16.86 -17.48 9.47
C GLU A 139 -17.10 -18.29 8.19
N MET A 140 -16.23 -18.16 7.17
CA MET A 140 -16.43 -18.80 5.86
C MET A 140 -15.71 -20.14 5.70
N LYS A 141 -14.67 -20.43 6.50
CA LYS A 141 -13.91 -21.69 6.47
C LYS A 141 -14.79 -22.94 6.52
N PRO A 142 -15.83 -23.06 7.38
CA PRO A 142 -16.66 -24.25 7.43
C PRO A 142 -17.32 -24.58 6.09
N LEU A 143 -17.67 -23.57 5.28
CA LEU A 143 -18.26 -23.78 3.96
C LEU A 143 -17.25 -24.40 2.98
N TYR A 144 -16.02 -23.87 2.94
CA TYR A 144 -14.99 -24.37 2.04
C TYR A 144 -14.56 -25.80 2.41
N GLU A 145 -14.32 -26.05 3.70
CA GLU A 145 -13.93 -27.39 4.18
C GLU A 145 -15.05 -28.40 3.98
N TRP A 146 -16.31 -28.00 4.18
CA TRP A 146 -17.45 -28.88 3.90
C TRP A 146 -17.52 -29.26 2.41
N LEU A 147 -17.22 -28.31 1.51
CA LEU A 147 -17.11 -28.55 0.07
C LEU A 147 -15.81 -29.26 -0.34
N GLY A 148 -14.87 -29.51 0.57
CA GLY A 148 -13.61 -30.19 0.28
C GLY A 148 -12.52 -29.31 -0.35
N LEU A 149 -12.58 -27.99 -0.12
CA LEU A 149 -11.47 -27.08 -0.39
C LEU A 149 -10.74 -26.70 0.91
N SER A 150 -9.44 -26.53 0.80
CA SER A 150 -8.59 -26.06 1.89
C SER A 150 -8.61 -24.52 1.95
N ALA A 151 -8.62 -23.97 3.17
CA ALA A 151 -8.55 -22.53 3.38
C ALA A 151 -7.61 -22.18 4.55
N SER A 152 -6.81 -21.12 4.38
CA SER A 152 -5.85 -20.64 5.38
C SER A 152 -5.93 -19.14 5.62
N LEU A 153 -5.34 -18.70 6.73
CA LEU A 153 -4.85 -17.33 6.89
C LEU A 153 -3.41 -17.28 6.40
N GLY A 154 -3.08 -16.31 5.55
CA GLY A 154 -1.71 -16.08 5.08
C GLY A 154 -0.76 -15.54 6.16
N PHE A 155 -1.15 -15.59 7.43
CA PHE A 155 -0.34 -15.18 8.58
C PHE A 155 -0.82 -15.88 9.86
N VAL A 156 0.08 -15.97 10.85
CA VAL A 156 -0.25 -16.40 12.21
C VAL A 156 -0.58 -15.18 13.06
N ASP A 157 -1.75 -15.18 13.70
CA ASP A 157 -2.25 -14.08 14.54
C ASP A 157 -1.64 -14.12 15.95
N ILE A 158 -0.30 -14.11 15.99
CA ILE A 158 0.52 -14.02 17.19
C ILE A 158 1.56 -12.92 16.94
N PRO A 159 1.61 -11.86 17.77
CA PRO A 159 2.62 -10.82 17.63
C PRO A 159 4.03 -11.39 17.68
N ASN A 160 4.90 -10.95 16.77
CA ASN A 160 6.31 -11.40 16.67
C ASN A 160 6.48 -12.92 16.54
N TYR A 161 5.53 -13.60 15.90
CA TYR A 161 5.64 -15.02 15.62
C TYR A 161 6.76 -15.29 14.61
N GLU A 162 7.68 -16.16 15.01
CA GLU A 162 8.70 -16.74 14.12
C GLU A 162 8.11 -17.98 13.47
N TYR A 163 8.09 -17.99 12.14
CA TYR A 163 7.55 -19.11 11.38
C TYR A 163 8.51 -20.30 11.42
N GLU A 164 7.95 -21.49 11.57
CA GLU A 164 8.70 -22.72 11.37
C GLU A 164 9.12 -22.86 9.89
N GLU A 165 10.13 -23.69 9.65
CA GLU A 165 10.61 -23.96 8.29
C GLU A 165 9.45 -24.50 7.42
N ASN A 166 9.27 -23.93 6.22
CA ASN A 166 8.17 -24.23 5.28
C ASN A 166 6.74 -23.95 5.78
N GLU A 167 6.54 -23.39 6.98
CA GLU A 167 5.19 -23.09 7.49
C GLU A 167 4.45 -22.11 6.55
N LYS A 168 5.12 -21.04 6.12
CA LYS A 168 4.55 -20.10 5.15
C LYS A 168 4.21 -20.75 3.82
N TYR A 169 5.07 -21.65 3.34
CA TYR A 169 4.83 -22.38 2.09
C TYR A 169 3.50 -23.12 2.18
N HIS A 170 3.27 -23.86 3.28
CA HIS A 170 2.02 -24.56 3.51
C HIS A 170 0.81 -23.61 3.62
N LEU A 171 0.94 -22.46 4.30
CA LEU A 171 -0.15 -21.48 4.41
C LEU A 171 -0.60 -20.98 3.03
N TYR A 172 0.35 -20.61 2.16
CA TYR A 172 0.04 -20.04 0.86
C TYR A 172 -0.40 -21.06 -0.21
N HIS A 173 -0.09 -22.35 -0.03
CA HIS A 173 -0.49 -23.42 -0.96
C HIS A 173 -1.89 -24.01 -0.70
N HIS A 174 -2.72 -23.35 0.11
CA HIS A 174 -4.13 -23.70 0.25
C HIS A 174 -4.94 -23.24 -0.98
N ASP A 175 -6.07 -23.89 -1.27
CA ASP A 175 -6.94 -23.51 -2.40
C ASP A 175 -7.43 -22.05 -2.25
N ILE A 176 -7.66 -21.60 -1.01
CA ILE A 176 -8.14 -20.26 -0.67
C ILE A 176 -7.29 -19.65 0.46
N VAL A 177 -6.81 -18.43 0.27
CA VAL A 177 -5.95 -17.73 1.24
C VAL A 177 -6.57 -16.38 1.64
N TYR A 178 -6.79 -16.18 2.94
CA TYR A 178 -7.22 -14.90 3.50
C TYR A 178 -6.01 -14.14 4.03
N THR A 179 -5.81 -12.89 3.60
CA THR A 179 -4.66 -12.09 4.03
C THR A 179 -4.98 -10.60 4.01
N THR A 180 -3.98 -9.78 4.31
CA THR A 180 -4.05 -8.32 4.18
C THR A 180 -3.14 -7.86 3.06
N ASN A 181 -3.45 -6.68 2.51
CA ASN A 181 -2.59 -6.04 1.51
C ASN A 181 -1.15 -5.86 2.01
N GLY A 182 -0.98 -5.46 3.28
CA GLY A 182 0.33 -5.27 3.91
C GLY A 182 1.11 -6.58 4.03
N ARG A 183 0.51 -7.63 4.60
CA ARG A 183 1.17 -8.94 4.78
C ARG A 183 1.60 -9.51 3.43
N LEU A 184 0.67 -9.64 2.49
CA LEU A 184 0.98 -10.15 1.16
C LEU A 184 2.09 -9.36 0.47
N GLY A 185 2.08 -8.03 0.57
CA GLY A 185 3.10 -7.22 -0.07
C GLY A 185 4.48 -7.36 0.56
N PHE A 186 4.58 -7.48 1.89
CA PHE A 186 5.85 -7.79 2.55
C PHE A 186 6.32 -9.20 2.25
N ASP A 187 5.41 -10.17 2.24
CA ASP A 187 5.69 -11.54 1.89
C ASP A 187 6.21 -11.66 0.45
N TYR A 188 5.62 -10.92 -0.50
CA TYR A 188 6.12 -10.80 -1.86
C TYR A 188 7.54 -10.24 -1.92
N LEU A 189 7.84 -9.19 -1.16
CA LEU A 189 9.17 -8.61 -1.13
C LEU A 189 10.20 -9.55 -0.48
N ILE A 190 9.84 -10.26 0.60
CA ILE A 190 10.72 -11.22 1.29
C ILE A 190 11.00 -12.43 0.40
N ASP A 191 9.96 -12.97 -0.26
CA ASP A 191 10.09 -14.12 -1.17
C ASP A 191 11.07 -13.84 -2.31
N ASN A 192 11.04 -12.62 -2.86
CA ASN A 192 11.98 -12.17 -3.89
C ASN A 192 13.39 -11.82 -3.37
N LEU A 193 13.62 -11.87 -2.05
CA LEU A 193 14.93 -11.74 -1.41
C LEU A 193 15.49 -13.09 -0.92
N ALA A 194 14.74 -14.19 -1.07
CA ALA A 194 15.14 -15.53 -0.61
C ALA A 194 16.45 -15.99 -1.29
N ASP A 195 17.45 -16.40 -0.53
CA ASP A 195 18.78 -16.78 -1.06
C ASP A 195 18.82 -18.19 -1.70
N ASP A 196 17.74 -18.94 -1.58
CA ASP A 196 17.53 -20.26 -2.14
C ASP A 196 16.12 -20.39 -2.73
N ILE A 197 15.97 -21.22 -3.76
CA ILE A 197 14.65 -21.52 -4.36
C ILE A 197 13.74 -22.23 -3.36
N GLN A 198 14.30 -23.05 -2.46
CA GLN A 198 13.54 -23.75 -1.43
C GLN A 198 13.02 -22.81 -0.33
N ALA A 199 13.66 -21.65 -0.16
CA ALA A 199 13.21 -20.63 0.79
C ALA A 199 12.07 -19.76 0.23
N LYS A 200 11.76 -19.86 -1.07
CA LYS A 200 10.55 -19.26 -1.64
C LYS A 200 9.33 -20.04 -1.20
N PHE A 201 8.30 -19.31 -0.80
CA PHE A 201 7.07 -19.83 -0.23
C PHE A 201 5.80 -19.34 -0.94
N LEU A 202 5.86 -18.30 -1.75
CA LEU A 202 4.71 -17.83 -2.52
C LEU A 202 4.51 -18.63 -3.81
N PRO A 203 3.29 -19.12 -4.09
CA PRO A 203 2.94 -19.64 -5.40
C PRO A 203 2.66 -18.50 -6.39
N ASP A 204 2.45 -18.86 -7.66
CA ASP A 204 1.99 -17.93 -8.68
C ASP A 204 0.71 -17.20 -8.26
N LEU A 205 0.75 -15.87 -8.31
CA LEU A 205 -0.38 -15.03 -7.93
C LEU A 205 -1.47 -15.10 -9.00
N ASN A 206 -2.46 -15.98 -8.81
CA ASN A 206 -3.48 -16.23 -9.82
C ASN A 206 -4.71 -15.31 -9.70
N PHE A 207 -5.57 -15.54 -8.71
CA PHE A 207 -6.83 -14.79 -8.55
C PHE A 207 -6.93 -14.08 -7.20
N ALA A 208 -7.26 -12.79 -7.21
CA ALA A 208 -7.51 -12.02 -5.99
C ALA A 208 -8.86 -11.28 -6.00
N ILE A 209 -9.49 -11.22 -4.83
CA ILE A 209 -10.59 -10.32 -4.51
C ILE A 209 -10.10 -9.36 -3.42
N ILE A 210 -10.18 -8.07 -3.71
CA ILE A 210 -9.80 -7.02 -2.78
C ILE A 210 -11.07 -6.48 -2.11
N ASP A 211 -11.21 -6.68 -0.81
CA ASP A 211 -12.26 -6.06 -0.02
C ASP A 211 -11.94 -4.58 0.23
N GLU A 212 -12.97 -3.74 0.24
CA GLU A 212 -12.84 -2.29 0.35
C GLU A 212 -11.80 -1.74 -0.65
N VAL A 213 -11.91 -2.20 -1.90
CA VAL A 213 -10.93 -1.97 -2.97
C VAL A 213 -10.61 -0.50 -3.21
N ASP A 214 -11.56 0.40 -2.97
CA ASP A 214 -11.33 1.84 -3.05
C ASP A 214 -10.32 2.35 -2.03
N SER A 215 -10.32 1.80 -0.81
CA SER A 215 -9.37 2.26 0.18
C SER A 215 -8.01 1.60 0.07
N ILE A 216 -7.93 0.39 -0.46
CA ILE A 216 -6.64 -0.24 -0.71
C ILE A 216 -5.98 0.35 -1.97
N ILE A 217 -6.72 0.44 -3.08
CA ILE A 217 -6.17 0.82 -4.39
C ILE A 217 -6.12 2.34 -4.59
N LEU A 218 -7.03 3.12 -3.99
CA LEU A 218 -7.07 4.57 -4.21
C LEU A 218 -6.57 5.34 -2.98
N ASP A 219 -6.98 4.98 -1.76
CA ASP A 219 -6.57 5.74 -0.58
C ASP A 219 -5.17 5.34 -0.07
N ALA A 220 -4.88 4.04 0.06
CA ALA A 220 -3.61 3.54 0.60
C ALA A 220 -2.48 3.42 -0.44
N ALA A 221 -2.79 3.46 -1.74
CA ALA A 221 -1.82 3.22 -2.80
C ALA A 221 -0.72 4.28 -2.96
N GLN A 222 -0.77 5.37 -2.19
CA GLN A 222 0.24 6.44 -2.23
C GLN A 222 1.54 6.06 -1.52
N THR A 223 1.48 5.18 -0.51
CA THR A 223 2.65 4.81 0.29
C THR A 223 3.16 3.45 -0.17
N PRO A 224 4.39 3.35 -0.70
CA PRO A 224 4.97 2.06 -1.06
C PRO A 224 5.27 1.23 0.20
N LEU A 225 5.24 -0.09 0.05
CA LEU A 225 5.82 -1.02 1.02
C LEU A 225 7.32 -1.10 0.82
N VAL A 226 8.07 -1.13 1.92
CA VAL A 226 9.52 -0.95 1.90
C VAL A 226 10.15 -1.92 2.90
N ILE A 227 11.09 -2.74 2.44
CA ILE A 227 11.99 -3.49 3.32
C ILE A 227 13.27 -2.67 3.51
N SER A 228 13.55 -2.33 4.76
CA SER A 228 14.78 -1.67 5.17
C SER A 228 15.85 -2.69 5.55
N GLY A 229 17.10 -2.37 5.23
CA GLY A 229 18.20 -3.33 5.24
C GLY A 229 19.44 -2.91 5.99
N ALA A 230 20.53 -2.68 5.27
CA ALA A 230 21.83 -2.40 5.87
C ALA A 230 21.85 -1.00 6.51
N PRO A 231 22.44 -0.82 7.71
CA PRO A 231 22.59 0.48 8.32
C PRO A 231 23.51 1.35 7.46
N ARG A 232 23.08 2.58 7.20
CA ARG A 232 23.91 3.61 6.61
C ARG A 232 24.73 4.31 7.68
N VAL A 233 25.79 4.96 7.25
CA VAL A 233 26.49 5.93 8.09
C VAL A 233 25.52 7.07 8.38
N GLN A 234 25.10 7.17 9.63
CA GLN A 234 24.15 8.18 10.07
C GLN A 234 24.83 9.55 10.06
N SER A 235 24.15 10.54 9.49
CA SER A 235 24.68 11.90 9.46
C SER A 235 24.54 12.54 10.83
N ASN A 236 25.64 13.08 11.34
CA ASN A 236 25.66 13.85 12.59
C ASN A 236 25.08 15.27 12.43
N LEU A 237 24.61 15.65 11.23
CA LEU A 237 24.16 17.00 10.91
C LEU A 237 22.75 17.31 11.40
N PHE A 238 21.89 16.32 11.69
CA PHE A 238 20.48 16.58 12.01
C PHE A 238 20.28 17.52 13.20
N HIS A 239 20.94 17.27 14.32
CA HIS A 239 20.85 18.15 15.50
C HIS A 239 21.45 19.55 15.24
N ILE A 240 22.58 19.62 14.53
CA ILE A 240 23.22 20.90 14.18
C ILE A 240 22.29 21.73 13.28
N VAL A 241 21.68 21.09 12.29
CA VAL A 241 20.72 21.71 11.39
C VAL A 241 19.45 22.14 12.12
N LYS A 242 18.94 21.35 13.08
CA LYS A 242 17.84 21.80 13.95
C LYS A 242 18.17 23.14 14.61
N SER A 243 19.33 23.25 15.26
CA SER A 243 19.74 24.50 15.91
C SER A 243 19.86 25.66 14.91
N PHE A 244 20.33 25.40 13.69
CA PHE A 244 20.31 26.40 12.61
C PHE A 244 18.88 26.82 12.23
N LEU A 245 17.92 25.90 12.15
CA LEU A 245 16.52 26.24 11.83
C LEU A 245 15.81 27.06 12.90
N GLU A 246 16.34 27.10 14.12
CA GLU A 246 15.84 27.97 15.19
C GLU A 246 16.30 29.42 15.02
N THR A 247 17.37 29.66 14.25
CA THR A 247 17.84 31.02 13.94
C THR A 247 17.17 31.63 12.71
N LEU A 248 16.39 30.85 11.96
CA LEU A 248 15.74 31.30 10.73
C LEU A 248 14.36 31.89 10.99
N GLU A 249 14.06 32.98 10.29
CA GLU A 249 12.76 33.64 10.26
C GLU A 249 11.99 33.32 8.96
N GLU A 250 10.70 32.99 9.09
CA GLU A 250 9.78 32.77 7.96
C GLU A 250 9.60 34.07 7.16
N ASP A 251 9.43 33.96 5.84
CA ASP A 251 9.33 35.04 4.85
C ASP A 251 10.61 35.88 4.65
N VAL A 252 11.60 35.77 5.52
CA VAL A 252 12.95 36.38 5.36
C VAL A 252 13.94 35.36 4.83
N HIS A 253 14.15 34.26 5.55
CA HIS A 253 15.18 33.27 5.26
C HIS A 253 14.65 32.04 4.51
N PHE A 254 13.35 31.78 4.60
CA PHE A 254 12.70 30.68 3.90
C PHE A 254 11.24 31.02 3.63
N GLN A 255 10.66 30.38 2.62
CA GLN A 255 9.24 30.53 2.29
C GLN A 255 8.54 29.18 2.41
N VAL A 256 7.31 29.19 2.94
CA VAL A 256 6.46 28.00 3.07
C VAL A 256 5.17 28.20 2.27
N LYS A 257 4.83 27.23 1.43
CA LYS A 257 3.53 27.16 0.75
C LYS A 257 2.78 25.92 1.19
N PHE A 258 1.98 26.06 2.27
CA PHE A 258 1.18 24.96 2.83
C PHE A 258 0.27 24.26 1.81
N ASN A 259 -0.34 25.02 0.90
CA ASN A 259 -1.25 24.47 -0.12
C ASN A 259 -0.52 23.55 -1.11
N LYS A 260 0.76 23.81 -1.36
CA LYS A 260 1.60 23.02 -2.27
C LYS A 260 2.55 22.05 -1.53
N LYS A 261 2.61 22.12 -0.20
CA LYS A 261 3.61 21.41 0.63
C LYS A 261 5.05 21.65 0.17
N GLU A 262 5.34 22.90 -0.17
CA GLU A 262 6.67 23.32 -0.60
C GLU A 262 7.29 24.21 0.47
N VAL A 263 8.60 24.01 0.72
CA VAL A 263 9.43 24.87 1.55
C VAL A 263 10.80 24.96 0.90
N TRP A 264 11.36 26.17 0.84
CA TRP A 264 12.70 26.42 0.29
C TRP A 264 13.34 27.61 0.99
N LEU A 265 14.67 27.64 0.99
CA LEU A 265 15.45 28.79 1.45
C LEU A 265 15.37 29.93 0.43
N THR A 266 15.33 31.17 0.94
CA THR A 266 15.56 32.38 0.14
C THR A 266 17.06 32.60 -0.09
N GLU A 267 17.43 33.62 -0.86
CA GLU A 267 18.84 33.98 -1.05
C GLU A 267 19.49 34.34 0.29
N GLU A 268 18.79 35.08 1.14
CA GLU A 268 19.22 35.45 2.50
C GLU A 268 19.38 34.21 3.39
N GLY A 269 18.49 33.22 3.27
CA GLY A 269 18.61 31.94 3.98
C GLY A 269 19.82 31.11 3.54
N ILE A 270 20.16 31.16 2.25
CA ILE A 270 21.35 30.49 1.70
C ILE A 270 22.63 31.18 2.23
N GLU A 271 22.66 32.51 2.27
CA GLU A 271 23.78 33.25 2.87
C GLU A 271 23.94 32.94 4.36
N ALA A 272 22.83 32.91 5.10
CA ALA A 272 22.82 32.53 6.52
C ALA A 272 23.34 31.09 6.72
N ALA A 273 22.95 30.15 5.85
CA ALA A 273 23.46 28.78 5.88
C ALA A 273 24.97 28.72 5.61
N ASN A 274 25.46 29.39 4.56
CA ASN A 274 26.89 29.44 4.23
C ASN A 274 27.70 30.01 5.40
N HIS A 275 27.20 31.05 6.07
CA HIS A 275 27.84 31.66 7.23
C HIS A 275 27.84 30.73 8.45
N TYR A 276 26.70 30.14 8.79
CA TYR A 276 26.54 29.26 9.96
C TYR A 276 27.45 28.02 9.87
N PHE A 277 27.47 27.37 8.70
CA PHE A 277 28.25 26.15 8.46
C PHE A 277 29.69 26.42 7.99
N LYS A 278 30.08 27.69 7.84
CA LYS A 278 31.40 28.13 7.36
C LYS A 278 31.81 27.48 6.02
N VAL A 279 30.89 27.45 5.07
CA VAL A 279 31.12 26.98 3.70
C VAL A 279 31.02 28.13 2.73
N ASN A 280 31.85 28.14 1.67
CA ASN A 280 31.82 29.20 0.67
C ASN A 280 30.55 29.13 -0.18
N ASN A 281 30.16 27.91 -0.57
CA ASN A 281 28.94 27.65 -1.33
C ASN A 281 28.40 26.25 -1.00
N MET A 282 27.26 26.19 -0.31
CA MET A 282 26.62 24.92 0.06
C MET A 282 26.21 24.05 -1.14
N TYR A 283 26.09 24.60 -2.36
CA TYR A 283 25.68 23.85 -3.54
C TYR A 283 26.83 23.15 -4.29
N GLU A 284 28.05 23.21 -3.78
CA GLU A 284 29.15 22.39 -4.30
C GLU A 284 28.89 20.89 -4.05
N ASN A 285 29.34 20.02 -4.97
CA ASN A 285 29.09 18.57 -4.89
C ASN A 285 29.51 17.93 -3.56
N GLN A 286 30.57 18.47 -2.92
CA GLN A 286 31.07 17.99 -1.63
C GLN A 286 30.12 18.28 -0.43
N HIS A 287 29.18 19.21 -0.59
CA HIS A 287 28.24 19.64 0.46
C HIS A 287 26.79 19.18 0.19
N PHE A 288 26.60 18.23 -0.74
CA PHE A 288 25.29 17.73 -1.12
C PHE A 288 24.44 17.27 0.09
N ASP A 289 25.04 16.55 1.04
CA ASP A 289 24.34 16.07 2.23
C ASP A 289 23.87 17.20 3.16
N LEU A 290 24.63 18.30 3.25
CA LEU A 290 24.24 19.46 4.05
C LEU A 290 22.97 20.10 3.48
N VAL A 291 22.96 20.37 2.18
CA VAL A 291 21.79 20.92 1.46
C VAL A 291 20.59 19.99 1.62
N ARG A 292 20.81 18.68 1.48
CA ARG A 292 19.76 17.68 1.65
C ARG A 292 19.15 17.74 3.05
N ILE A 293 19.96 17.73 4.11
CA ILE A 293 19.48 17.68 5.49
C ILE A 293 18.80 18.99 5.91
N ILE A 294 19.28 20.15 5.46
CA ILE A 294 18.61 21.44 5.69
C ILE A 294 17.20 21.41 5.10
N ASN A 295 17.05 20.98 3.84
CA ASN A 295 15.75 20.88 3.19
C ASN A 295 14.82 19.86 3.88
N LEU A 296 15.35 18.70 4.29
CA LEU A 296 14.57 17.69 5.02
C LEU A 296 14.08 18.22 6.37
N SER A 297 14.93 18.94 7.09
CA SER A 297 14.62 19.51 8.40
C SER A 297 13.61 20.66 8.29
N LEU A 298 13.73 21.53 7.28
CA LEU A 298 12.70 22.54 6.99
C LEU A 298 11.34 21.88 6.73
N ARG A 299 11.32 20.82 5.91
CA ARG A 299 10.09 20.08 5.62
C ARG A 299 9.51 19.45 6.87
N ALA A 300 10.34 18.76 7.65
CA ALA A 300 9.92 18.12 8.89
C ALA A 300 9.31 19.13 9.88
N LYS A 301 9.91 20.32 10.03
CA LYS A 301 9.43 21.37 10.96
C LYS A 301 8.12 22.01 10.52
N TYR A 302 8.00 22.34 9.23
CA TYR A 302 6.89 23.19 8.76
C TYR A 302 5.77 22.43 8.03
N LEU A 303 6.06 21.27 7.44
CA LEU A 303 5.07 20.52 6.63
C LEU A 303 4.47 19.30 7.35
N PHE A 304 5.12 18.82 8.41
CA PHE A 304 4.65 17.71 9.25
C PHE A 304 4.23 18.25 10.60
N LYS A 305 3.01 17.91 11.03
CA LYS A 305 2.44 18.40 12.29
C LYS A 305 2.19 17.26 13.27
N TYR A 306 2.64 17.43 14.51
CA TYR A 306 2.27 16.58 15.64
C TYR A 306 0.74 16.43 15.74
N ASN A 307 0.26 15.22 16.08
CA ASN A 307 -1.15 14.80 16.13
C ASN A 307 -1.93 14.82 14.81
N LEU A 308 -1.30 15.18 13.69
CA LEU A 308 -1.91 15.16 12.36
C LEU A 308 -1.18 14.24 11.39
N ASP A 309 0.16 14.30 11.43
CA ASP A 309 1.06 13.55 10.56
C ASP A 309 1.80 12.43 11.28
N TYR A 310 2.08 12.65 12.56
CA TYR A 310 2.77 11.71 13.43
C TYR A 310 2.43 12.06 14.88
N PHE A 311 2.76 11.16 15.80
CA PHE A 311 2.73 11.39 17.25
C PHE A 311 3.92 10.65 17.87
N ILE A 312 4.19 10.93 19.13
CA ILE A 312 5.26 10.27 19.89
C ILE A 312 4.63 9.18 20.73
N PHE A 313 5.12 7.95 20.61
CA PHE A 313 4.65 6.78 21.36
C PHE A 313 5.84 5.96 21.84
N ASP A 314 5.88 5.65 23.14
CA ASP A 314 6.98 4.91 23.76
C ASP A 314 8.38 5.49 23.42
N GLY A 315 8.46 6.81 23.25
CA GLY A 315 9.71 7.50 22.90
C GLY A 315 10.10 7.39 21.42
N GLU A 316 9.21 6.93 20.53
CA GLU A 316 9.44 6.86 19.08
C GLU A 316 8.43 7.68 18.28
N ILE A 317 8.81 8.12 17.08
CA ILE A 317 7.90 8.78 16.14
C ILE A 317 7.08 7.74 15.39
N VAL A 318 5.76 7.78 15.56
CA VAL A 318 4.82 6.90 14.84
C VAL A 318 3.98 7.74 13.87
N LEU A 319 4.01 7.38 12.58
CA LEU A 319 3.30 8.11 11.53
C LEU A 319 1.79 7.85 11.62
N ILE A 320 1.01 8.86 11.22
CA ILE A 320 -0.44 8.79 11.11
C ILE A 320 -0.81 8.88 9.63
N ASN A 321 -1.58 7.91 9.14
CA ASN A 321 -2.18 8.04 7.82
C ASN A 321 -3.30 9.10 7.87
N ARG A 322 -3.09 10.26 7.24
CA ARG A 322 -4.01 11.42 7.26
C ARG A 322 -5.46 11.11 6.85
N ILE A 323 -5.67 10.14 5.96
CA ILE A 323 -7.00 9.78 5.48
C ILE A 323 -7.70 8.92 6.53
N THR A 324 -6.94 8.02 7.15
CA THR A 324 -7.51 6.98 8.00
C THR A 324 -7.41 7.24 9.49
N GLY A 325 -6.57 8.18 9.92
CA GLY A 325 -6.21 8.42 11.32
C GLY A 325 -5.44 7.26 11.97
N ARG A 326 -5.09 6.21 11.23
CA ARG A 326 -4.41 5.03 11.77
C ARG A 326 -2.92 5.28 11.98
N MET A 327 -2.42 4.68 13.05
CA MET A 327 -0.99 4.57 13.33
C MET A 327 -0.36 3.59 12.33
N LEU A 328 0.74 4.01 11.70
CA LEU A 328 1.52 3.17 10.80
C LEU A 328 2.75 2.64 11.56
N GLN A 329 2.50 1.73 12.50
CA GLN A 329 3.57 1.11 13.29
C GLN A 329 4.60 0.41 12.38
N GLY A 330 5.88 0.56 12.71
CA GLY A 330 7.00 0.05 11.92
C GLY A 330 7.26 0.80 10.60
N THR A 331 6.42 1.78 10.23
CA THR A 331 6.62 2.56 9.00
C THR A 331 7.42 3.83 9.31
N LYS A 332 8.57 3.99 8.66
CA LYS A 332 9.40 5.20 8.75
C LYS A 332 9.36 5.99 7.44
N LEU A 333 9.50 7.31 7.55
CA LEU A 333 9.66 8.16 6.36
C LEU A 333 11.07 7.97 5.77
N GLN A 334 11.14 8.01 4.45
CA GLN A 334 12.36 7.68 3.72
C GLN A 334 13.35 8.85 3.63
N SER A 335 14.57 8.54 3.18
CA SER A 335 15.58 9.50 2.73
C SER A 335 16.05 10.49 3.80
N GLY A 336 16.01 10.10 5.08
CA GLY A 336 16.40 10.95 6.21
C GLY A 336 15.29 11.85 6.76
N LEU A 337 14.08 11.82 6.20
CA LEU A 337 12.99 12.69 6.64
C LEU A 337 12.45 12.27 8.02
N HIS A 338 12.44 10.98 8.33
CA HIS A 338 12.03 10.50 9.64
C HIS A 338 13.01 10.96 10.72
N GLN A 339 14.31 10.80 10.44
CA GLN A 339 15.39 11.26 11.31
C GLN A 339 15.36 12.78 11.52
N ALA A 340 14.95 13.55 10.50
CA ALA A 340 14.74 14.98 10.65
C ALA A 340 13.59 15.30 11.62
N ILE A 341 12.48 14.55 11.58
CA ILE A 341 11.37 14.71 12.54
C ILE A 341 11.81 14.29 13.94
N GLU A 342 12.46 13.13 14.08
CA GLU A 342 13.01 12.66 15.37
C GLU A 342 13.92 13.72 16.00
N ALA A 343 14.83 14.30 15.21
CA ALA A 343 15.70 15.36 15.68
C ALA A 343 14.94 16.61 16.12
N ILE A 344 13.93 17.06 15.36
CA ILE A 344 13.11 18.24 15.68
C ILE A 344 12.34 18.05 16.98
N GLU A 345 11.79 16.86 17.20
CA GLU A 345 11.00 16.52 18.39
C GLU A 345 11.86 16.08 19.60
N ASP A 346 13.19 16.18 19.51
CA ASP A 346 14.15 15.73 20.54
C ASP A 346 13.99 14.25 20.94
N VAL A 347 13.63 13.42 19.96
CA VAL A 347 13.56 11.97 20.08
C VAL A 347 14.91 11.36 19.66
N GLU A 348 15.25 10.19 20.22
CA GLU A 348 16.46 9.45 19.82
C GLU A 348 16.42 9.15 18.31
N ILE A 349 17.42 9.63 17.57
CA ILE A 349 17.44 9.47 16.12
C ILE A 349 17.72 8.02 15.77
N SER A 350 16.74 7.38 15.15
CA SER A 350 16.87 5.99 14.75
C SER A 350 17.87 5.79 13.61
N ARG A 351 18.47 4.60 13.54
CA ARG A 351 19.45 4.26 12.51
C ARG A 351 18.84 4.43 11.11
N ASP A 352 19.53 5.17 10.24
CA ASP A 352 19.16 5.26 8.82
C ASP A 352 19.49 3.93 8.14
N MET A 353 18.49 3.29 7.55
CA MET A 353 18.61 1.97 6.94
C MET A 353 18.36 2.11 5.44
N SER A 354 19.20 1.48 4.61
CA SER A 354 18.99 1.49 3.16
C SER A 354 17.70 0.76 2.78
N VAL A 355 17.10 1.17 1.65
CA VAL A 355 15.93 0.49 1.09
C VAL A 355 16.41 -0.73 0.29
N MET A 356 16.10 -1.94 0.75
CA MET A 356 16.45 -3.17 0.03
C MET A 356 15.47 -3.49 -1.09
N ALA A 357 14.17 -3.38 -0.79
CA ALA A 357 13.12 -3.72 -1.73
C ALA A 357 11.91 -2.83 -1.51
N THR A 358 11.18 -2.54 -2.59
CA THR A 358 10.01 -1.66 -2.55
C THR A 358 8.98 -2.06 -3.60
N ILE A 359 7.71 -1.95 -3.24
CA ILE A 359 6.59 -2.15 -4.16
C ILE A 359 5.39 -1.31 -3.71
N THR A 360 4.68 -0.71 -4.67
CA THR A 360 3.37 -0.10 -4.39
C THR A 360 2.27 -1.15 -4.44
N PHE A 361 1.18 -0.96 -3.71
CA PHE A 361 -0.01 -1.81 -3.85
C PHE A 361 -0.48 -1.92 -5.30
N GLN A 362 -0.31 -0.84 -6.07
CA GLN A 362 -0.67 -0.82 -7.48
C GLN A 362 0.08 -1.88 -8.30
N ASN A 363 1.40 -1.95 -8.16
CA ASN A 363 2.19 -2.93 -8.91
C ASN A 363 2.14 -4.32 -8.28
N LEU A 364 1.89 -4.43 -6.97
CA LEU A 364 1.62 -5.71 -6.32
C LEU A 364 0.39 -6.40 -6.94
N PHE A 365 -0.74 -5.69 -7.06
CA PHE A 365 -1.95 -6.32 -7.63
C PHE A 365 -1.86 -6.58 -9.13
N LYS A 366 -0.95 -5.92 -9.85
CA LYS A 366 -0.63 -6.26 -11.24
C LYS A 366 0.13 -7.58 -11.39
N GLN A 367 0.74 -8.09 -10.33
CA GLN A 367 1.36 -9.42 -10.35
C GLN A 367 0.32 -10.54 -10.38
N PHE A 368 -0.94 -10.26 -10.05
CA PHE A 368 -2.01 -11.25 -10.18
C PHE A 368 -2.43 -11.42 -11.64
N ASN A 369 -2.57 -12.67 -12.11
CA ASN A 369 -3.17 -12.97 -13.43
C ASN A 369 -4.52 -12.26 -13.58
N GLN A 370 -5.34 -12.28 -12.53
CA GLN A 370 -6.59 -11.56 -12.48
C GLN A 370 -6.93 -11.14 -11.05
N PHE A 371 -7.21 -9.85 -10.85
CA PHE A 371 -7.82 -9.38 -9.60
C PHE A 371 -9.15 -8.69 -9.84
N SER A 372 -9.96 -8.65 -8.78
CA SER A 372 -11.25 -7.99 -8.70
C SER A 372 -11.40 -7.29 -7.35
N GLY A 373 -12.54 -6.65 -7.11
CA GLY A 373 -12.77 -6.05 -5.80
C GLY A 373 -14.22 -5.78 -5.49
N MET A 374 -14.49 -5.53 -4.21
CA MET A 374 -15.80 -5.16 -3.70
C MET A 374 -15.70 -3.92 -2.83
N THR A 375 -16.69 -3.04 -2.93
CA THR A 375 -16.75 -1.79 -2.15
C THR A 375 -18.18 -1.23 -2.14
N GLY A 376 -18.50 -0.34 -1.21
CA GLY A 376 -19.77 0.41 -1.22
C GLY A 376 -19.76 1.67 -2.09
N THR A 377 -18.58 2.11 -2.54
CA THR A 377 -18.38 3.48 -3.06
C THR A 377 -17.44 3.57 -4.27
N GLY A 378 -17.35 2.50 -5.07
CA GLY A 378 -16.42 2.39 -6.19
C GLY A 378 -16.72 3.32 -7.38
N LYS A 379 -17.99 3.63 -7.66
CA LYS A 379 -18.44 4.26 -8.90
C LYS A 379 -17.86 5.65 -9.11
N LEU A 380 -17.74 6.42 -8.03
CA LEU A 380 -17.13 7.75 -8.07
C LEU A 380 -15.66 7.69 -8.50
N GLY A 381 -14.96 6.58 -8.22
CA GLY A 381 -13.58 6.33 -8.64
C GLY A 381 -13.46 5.47 -9.91
N GLU A 382 -14.54 5.21 -10.67
CA GLU A 382 -14.49 4.28 -11.82
C GLU A 382 -13.45 4.69 -12.86
N LYS A 383 -13.32 6.00 -13.14
CA LYS A 383 -12.33 6.50 -14.09
C LYS A 383 -10.92 6.08 -13.67
N GLU A 384 -10.58 6.26 -12.40
CA GLU A 384 -9.25 5.94 -11.87
C GLU A 384 -8.98 4.43 -11.88
N PHE A 385 -9.98 3.61 -11.54
CA PHE A 385 -9.88 2.16 -11.66
C PHE A 385 -9.65 1.70 -13.11
N PHE A 386 -10.31 2.36 -14.07
CA PHE A 386 -10.16 2.05 -15.48
C PHE A 386 -8.80 2.50 -16.01
N ASP A 387 -8.38 3.72 -15.72
CA ASP A 387 -7.12 4.28 -16.22
C ASP A 387 -5.89 3.54 -15.65
N LEU A 388 -5.95 3.11 -14.38
CA LEU A 388 -4.83 2.41 -13.73
C LEU A 388 -4.79 0.90 -13.97
N TYR A 389 -5.96 0.25 -14.08
CA TYR A 389 -6.06 -1.22 -14.08
C TYR A 389 -7.04 -1.79 -15.11
N SER A 390 -7.63 -0.96 -15.96
CA SER A 390 -8.68 -1.35 -16.91
C SER A 390 -9.86 -2.05 -16.25
N LYS A 391 -10.17 -1.67 -14.99
CA LYS A 391 -11.28 -2.23 -14.21
C LYS A 391 -12.50 -1.32 -14.32
N ILE A 392 -13.65 -1.90 -14.64
CA ILE A 392 -14.93 -1.20 -14.60
C ILE A 392 -15.64 -1.43 -13.26
N VAL A 393 -16.49 -0.48 -12.87
CA VAL A 393 -17.32 -0.60 -11.67
C VAL A 393 -18.76 -0.90 -12.08
N VAL A 394 -19.33 -1.97 -11.52
CA VAL A 394 -20.73 -2.35 -11.70
C VAL A 394 -21.47 -2.09 -10.39
N GLU A 395 -22.45 -1.19 -10.44
CA GLU A 395 -23.32 -0.91 -9.29
C GLU A 395 -24.37 -2.00 -9.19
N ILE A 396 -24.25 -2.83 -8.14
CA ILE A 396 -25.18 -3.90 -7.85
C ILE A 396 -26.41 -3.30 -7.14
N PRO A 397 -27.64 -3.64 -7.55
CA PRO A 397 -28.84 -3.15 -6.88
C PRO A 397 -28.89 -3.64 -5.43
N THR A 398 -29.46 -2.83 -4.53
CA THR A 398 -29.72 -3.26 -3.16
C THR A 398 -30.82 -4.32 -3.11
N ASN A 399 -30.73 -5.25 -2.17
CA ASN A 399 -31.79 -6.24 -1.98
C ASN A 399 -33.12 -5.58 -1.58
N SER A 400 -33.04 -4.58 -0.70
CA SER A 400 -34.19 -3.78 -0.25
C SER A 400 -33.99 -2.30 -0.59
N PRO A 401 -35.07 -1.55 -0.92
CA PRO A 401 -34.97 -0.11 -1.16
C PRO A 401 -34.47 0.66 0.06
N ILE A 402 -33.56 1.63 -0.16
CA ILE A 402 -33.02 2.47 0.91
C ILE A 402 -34.09 3.43 1.43
N LYS A 403 -34.38 3.38 2.73
CA LYS A 403 -35.35 4.27 3.42
C LYS A 403 -34.69 5.40 4.23
N ARG A 404 -33.37 5.50 4.20
CA ARG A 404 -32.60 6.51 4.94
C ARG A 404 -32.94 7.93 4.49
N ASP A 405 -33.14 8.83 5.44
CA ASP A 405 -33.25 10.28 5.22
C ASP A 405 -31.85 10.93 5.22
N ASP A 406 -31.29 11.21 4.04
CA ASP A 406 -30.04 11.96 3.91
C ASP A 406 -30.31 13.46 3.93
N ARG A 407 -30.25 14.05 5.14
CA ARG A 407 -30.53 15.47 5.35
C ARG A 407 -29.46 16.36 4.70
N PRO A 408 -29.84 17.58 4.27
CA PRO A 408 -28.88 18.56 3.78
C PRO A 408 -27.93 19.01 4.88
N ASP A 409 -26.74 19.42 4.46
CA ASP A 409 -25.67 19.86 5.35
C ASP A 409 -26.09 21.11 6.14
N ARG A 410 -25.78 21.14 7.44
CA ARG A 410 -25.99 22.32 8.30
C ARG A 410 -24.75 23.18 8.30
N VAL A 411 -24.93 24.45 7.95
CA VAL A 411 -23.85 25.40 7.70
C VAL A 411 -23.70 26.35 8.88
N PHE A 412 -22.47 26.53 9.36
CA PHE A 412 -22.11 27.41 10.46
C PHE A 412 -20.98 28.37 10.08
N ALA A 413 -20.91 29.50 10.79
CA ALA A 413 -19.87 30.50 10.54
C ALA A 413 -18.50 30.08 11.08
N ASN A 414 -18.47 29.48 12.27
CA ASN A 414 -17.23 29.07 12.94
C ASN A 414 -17.37 27.68 13.59
N GLY A 415 -16.22 27.12 13.98
CA GLY A 415 -16.14 25.78 14.57
C GLY A 415 -16.84 25.64 15.93
N ASN A 416 -16.80 26.68 16.77
CA ASN A 416 -17.37 26.63 18.12
C ASN A 416 -18.90 26.51 18.08
N ILE A 417 -19.56 27.35 17.28
CA ILE A 417 -21.02 27.30 17.11
C ILE A 417 -21.44 25.96 16.50
N LYS A 418 -20.66 25.46 15.52
CA LYS A 418 -20.89 24.14 14.92
C LYS A 418 -20.85 23.04 15.98
N ASN A 419 -19.82 23.03 16.83
CA ASN A 419 -19.64 22.01 17.87
C ASN A 419 -20.78 22.04 18.90
N GLU A 420 -21.22 23.22 19.33
CA GLU A 420 -22.39 23.38 20.20
C GLU A 420 -23.67 22.86 19.54
N ALA A 421 -23.86 23.16 18.25
CA ALA A 421 -25.02 22.67 17.49
C ALA A 421 -25.02 21.14 17.32
N ILE A 422 -23.84 20.53 17.12
CA ILE A 422 -23.67 19.07 17.08
C ILE A 422 -24.08 18.48 18.44
N LEU A 423 -23.52 18.99 19.55
CA LEU A 423 -23.85 18.51 20.90
C LEU A 423 -25.34 18.62 21.19
N LYS A 424 -25.97 19.75 20.83
CA LYS A 424 -27.41 19.94 20.98
C LYS A 424 -28.19 18.89 20.18
N SER A 425 -27.81 18.65 18.92
CA SER A 425 -28.45 17.62 18.10
C SER A 425 -28.30 16.22 18.72
N VAL A 426 -27.11 15.84 19.20
CA VAL A 426 -26.90 14.54 19.86
C VAL A 426 -27.77 14.40 21.11
N VAL A 427 -27.84 15.44 21.95
CA VAL A 427 -28.70 15.46 23.16
C VAL A 427 -30.17 15.32 22.80
N ASP A 428 -30.64 16.04 21.78
CA ASP A 428 -32.04 16.01 21.37
C ASP A 428 -32.46 14.65 20.81
N ILE A 429 -31.57 13.96 20.09
CA ILE A 429 -31.79 12.59 19.60
C ILE A 429 -31.72 11.57 20.74
N HIS A 430 -30.74 11.70 21.63
CA HIS A 430 -30.59 10.80 22.76
C HIS A 430 -31.81 10.84 23.70
N ARG A 431 -32.47 12.01 23.84
CA ARG A 431 -33.73 12.16 24.58
C ARG A 431 -34.88 11.31 24.03
N THR A 432 -34.90 11.01 22.73
CA THR A 432 -35.88 10.11 22.12
C THR A 432 -35.45 8.65 22.15
N GLN A 433 -34.37 8.33 22.88
CA GLN A 433 -33.75 7.00 22.98
C GLN A 433 -33.21 6.44 21.65
N GLN A 434 -33.17 7.27 20.61
CA GLN A 434 -32.66 6.86 19.30
C GLN A 434 -31.12 6.75 19.36
N PRO A 435 -30.51 5.67 18.82
CA PRO A 435 -29.07 5.54 18.81
C PRO A 435 -28.40 6.56 17.90
N VAL A 436 -27.24 7.06 18.35
CA VAL A 436 -26.46 8.08 17.65
C VAL A 436 -25.03 7.60 17.41
N LEU A 437 -24.59 7.69 16.15
CA LEU A 437 -23.20 7.57 15.75
C LEU A 437 -22.68 8.95 15.33
N LEU A 438 -21.86 9.57 16.18
CA LEU A 438 -21.16 10.82 15.91
C LEU A 438 -19.78 10.54 15.33
N ILE A 439 -19.53 11.01 14.12
CA ILE A 439 -18.28 10.77 13.40
C ILE A 439 -17.48 12.05 13.27
N THR A 440 -16.22 12.01 13.68
CA THR A 440 -15.27 13.12 13.60
C THR A 440 -14.13 12.82 12.63
N ARG A 441 -13.42 13.87 12.19
CA ARG A 441 -12.22 13.73 11.35
C ARG A 441 -10.98 13.34 12.16
N THR A 442 -10.80 13.88 13.35
CA THR A 442 -9.61 13.67 14.19
C THR A 442 -9.97 13.00 15.52
N ALA A 443 -8.99 12.30 16.11
CA ALA A 443 -9.11 11.70 17.43
C ALA A 443 -9.35 12.76 18.51
N GLU A 444 -8.63 13.89 18.46
CA GLU A 444 -8.83 15.03 19.36
C GLU A 444 -10.28 15.56 19.36
N ALA A 445 -10.88 15.68 18.17
CA ALA A 445 -12.29 16.09 18.09
C ALA A 445 -13.22 15.03 18.69
N ALA A 446 -12.95 13.73 18.47
CA ALA A 446 -13.73 12.66 19.08
C ALA A 446 -13.64 12.68 20.62
N GLU A 447 -12.43 12.85 21.16
CA GLU A 447 -12.20 13.00 22.61
C GLU A 447 -12.92 14.22 23.18
N TYR A 448 -12.85 15.37 22.49
CA TYR A 448 -13.58 16.56 22.87
C TYR A 448 -15.08 16.30 22.98
N PHE A 449 -15.71 15.72 21.94
CA PHE A 449 -17.15 15.43 21.99
C PHE A 449 -17.51 14.40 23.05
N SER A 450 -16.69 13.35 23.22
CA SER A 450 -16.89 12.33 24.24
C SER A 450 -16.89 12.93 25.65
N GLN A 451 -15.93 13.81 25.97
CA GLN A 451 -15.85 14.52 27.25
C GLN A 451 -17.04 15.46 27.45
N GLN A 452 -17.47 16.19 26.41
CA GLN A 452 -18.61 17.11 26.51
C GLN A 452 -19.94 16.37 26.70
N LEU A 453 -20.11 15.20 26.08
CA LEU A 453 -21.26 14.33 26.29
C LEU A 453 -21.27 13.74 27.70
N PHE A 454 -20.10 13.31 28.20
CA PHE A 454 -19.96 12.83 29.57
C PHE A 454 -20.31 13.92 30.60
N LYS A 455 -19.87 15.17 30.40
CA LYS A 455 -20.26 16.32 31.22
C LYS A 455 -21.76 16.65 31.20
N LYS A 456 -22.51 16.11 30.24
CA LYS A 456 -23.96 16.23 30.11
C LYS A 456 -24.71 14.97 30.58
N ASP A 457 -24.02 14.09 31.31
CA ASP A 457 -24.53 12.82 31.82
C ASP A 457 -25.00 11.86 30.71
N ILE A 458 -24.39 11.94 29.52
CA ILE A 458 -24.64 11.02 28.41
C ILE A 458 -23.49 10.03 28.30
N PRO A 459 -23.67 8.76 28.72
CA PRO A 459 -22.65 7.74 28.53
C PRO A 459 -22.43 7.51 27.04
N ASN A 460 -21.16 7.42 26.63
CA ASN A 460 -20.82 7.24 25.23
C ASN A 460 -19.59 6.34 25.07
N ASN A 461 -19.54 5.62 23.95
CA ASN A 461 -18.39 4.83 23.55
C ASN A 461 -17.48 5.66 22.65
N LEU A 462 -16.18 5.69 22.93
CA LEU A 462 -15.17 6.40 22.13
C LEU A 462 -14.36 5.41 21.30
N LEU A 463 -14.36 5.58 19.98
CA LEU A 463 -13.66 4.72 19.03
C LEU A 463 -12.65 5.55 18.20
N ILE A 464 -11.36 5.39 18.47
CA ILE A 464 -10.27 6.18 17.86
C ILE A 464 -9.24 5.33 17.09
N ALA A 465 -9.61 4.12 16.69
CA ALA A 465 -8.79 3.17 15.92
C ALA A 465 -7.52 2.68 16.64
N GLN A 466 -7.57 2.52 17.98
CA GLN A 466 -6.46 1.97 18.78
C GLN A 466 -6.55 0.45 18.90
N ASN A 467 -7.74 -0.10 19.15
CA ASN A 467 -7.94 -1.55 19.30
C ASN A 467 -9.09 -2.01 18.40
N VAL A 468 -8.74 -2.51 17.22
CA VAL A 468 -9.71 -2.86 16.17
C VAL A 468 -10.73 -3.91 16.65
N ALA A 469 -10.29 -4.92 17.41
CA ALA A 469 -11.18 -5.99 17.87
C ALA A 469 -12.20 -5.49 18.90
N LYS A 470 -11.75 -4.72 19.92
CA LYS A 470 -12.66 -4.12 20.91
C LYS A 470 -13.60 -3.10 20.27
N GLU A 471 -13.09 -2.29 19.36
CA GLU A 471 -13.91 -1.31 18.65
C GLU A 471 -14.95 -1.95 17.73
N ALA A 472 -14.62 -3.08 17.11
CA ALA A 472 -15.58 -3.85 16.33
C ALA A 472 -16.73 -4.38 17.20
N GLN A 473 -16.43 -4.85 18.42
CA GLN A 473 -17.47 -5.25 19.36
C GLN A 473 -18.35 -4.06 19.77
N MET A 474 -17.74 -2.93 20.17
CA MET A 474 -18.47 -1.73 20.57
C MET A 474 -19.34 -1.16 19.43
N ILE A 475 -18.85 -1.18 18.18
CA ILE A 475 -19.62 -0.64 17.06
C ILE A 475 -20.77 -1.57 16.64
N ALA A 476 -20.64 -2.89 16.81
CA ALA A 476 -21.73 -3.82 16.56
C ALA A 476 -22.94 -3.55 17.46
N GLU A 477 -22.68 -3.03 18.67
CA GLU A 477 -23.67 -2.64 19.68
C GLU A 477 -24.13 -1.17 19.54
N ALA A 478 -23.60 -0.39 18.59
CA ALA A 478 -23.97 1.02 18.42
C ALA A 478 -25.43 1.23 17.96
N GLY A 479 -26.12 0.17 17.52
CA GLY A 479 -27.52 0.18 17.10
C GLY A 479 -28.52 -0.15 18.22
N GLN A 480 -28.08 -0.23 19.47
CA GLN A 480 -28.93 -0.50 20.63
C GLN A 480 -29.66 0.77 21.13
N LEU A 481 -30.74 0.59 21.88
CA LEU A 481 -31.53 1.69 22.43
C LEU A 481 -30.66 2.63 23.28
N SER A 482 -30.81 3.94 23.09
CA SER A 482 -30.03 5.00 23.77
C SER A 482 -28.51 4.93 23.59
N ALA A 483 -27.97 4.11 22.69
CA ALA A 483 -26.53 4.02 22.48
C ALA A 483 -25.99 5.30 21.83
N VAL A 484 -24.92 5.87 22.41
CA VAL A 484 -24.18 7.00 21.83
C VAL A 484 -22.76 6.57 21.59
N THR A 485 -22.33 6.63 20.34
CA THR A 485 -20.98 6.26 19.92
C THR A 485 -20.32 7.43 19.23
N VAL A 486 -19.13 7.82 19.69
CA VAL A 486 -18.28 8.82 19.09
C VAL A 486 -17.10 8.10 18.42
N ALA A 487 -16.92 8.31 17.13
CA ALA A 487 -15.97 7.55 16.32
C ALA A 487 -15.19 8.47 15.38
N THR A 488 -13.95 8.10 15.07
CA THR A 488 -13.28 8.64 13.87
C THR A 488 -13.82 7.97 12.61
N SER A 489 -13.61 8.57 11.44
CA SER A 489 -14.14 8.08 10.14
C SER A 489 -13.85 6.60 9.83
N MET A 490 -12.76 6.05 10.36
CA MET A 490 -12.32 4.68 10.09
C MET A 490 -12.63 3.66 11.19
N ALA A 491 -13.03 4.12 12.38
CA ALA A 491 -13.31 3.22 13.49
C ALA A 491 -14.49 2.29 13.17
N GLY A 492 -14.34 1.01 13.51
CA GLY A 492 -15.35 -0.02 13.23
C GLY A 492 -15.68 -0.22 11.74
N ARG A 493 -14.76 0.09 10.83
CA ARG A 493 -14.88 -0.26 9.40
C ARG A 493 -14.94 -1.77 9.19
N GLY A 494 -15.78 -2.19 8.24
CA GLY A 494 -16.03 -3.60 7.95
C GLY A 494 -16.91 -4.30 8.99
N THR A 495 -17.43 -3.56 9.99
CA THR A 495 -18.38 -4.09 10.99
C THR A 495 -19.78 -3.52 10.78
N ASP A 496 -20.77 -4.40 10.90
CA ASP A 496 -22.18 -4.09 10.69
C ASP A 496 -22.84 -3.65 12.00
N ILE A 497 -23.60 -2.55 11.95
CA ILE A 497 -24.36 -2.03 13.08
C ILE A 497 -25.76 -2.61 12.98
N LYS A 498 -26.10 -3.53 13.88
CA LYS A 498 -27.44 -4.16 13.90
C LYS A 498 -28.37 -3.34 14.78
N LEU A 499 -29.54 -2.99 14.25
CA LEU A 499 -30.56 -2.28 15.03
C LEU A 499 -31.31 -3.26 15.94
N ALA A 500 -31.56 -2.85 17.19
CA ALA A 500 -32.48 -3.54 18.07
C ALA A 500 -33.93 -3.41 17.56
N LYS A 501 -34.82 -4.35 17.92
CA LYS A 501 -36.21 -4.37 17.43
C LYS A 501 -36.97 -3.06 17.68
N ASP A 502 -36.77 -2.46 18.85
CA ASP A 502 -37.47 -1.22 19.24
C ASP A 502 -36.89 0.02 18.53
N VAL A 503 -35.66 -0.08 18.01
CA VAL A 503 -34.96 1.03 17.35
C VAL A 503 -35.54 1.33 15.96
N PHE A 504 -36.17 0.34 15.31
CA PHE A 504 -36.83 0.53 14.02
C PHE A 504 -37.99 1.53 14.10
N GLU A 505 -38.76 1.50 15.19
CA GLU A 505 -39.97 2.32 15.36
C GLU A 505 -39.63 3.78 15.69
N ILE A 506 -38.53 4.01 16.41
CA ILE A 506 -38.07 5.36 16.80
C ILE A 506 -37.18 6.04 15.75
N GLY A 507 -37.13 5.51 14.53
CA GLY A 507 -36.48 6.14 13.38
C GLY A 507 -35.09 5.61 13.02
N GLY A 508 -34.64 4.51 13.63
CA GLY A 508 -33.39 3.82 13.27
C GLY A 508 -32.12 4.53 13.75
N LEU A 509 -30.95 4.23 13.15
CA LEU A 509 -29.68 4.84 13.53
C LEU A 509 -29.54 6.28 12.98
N ALA A 510 -29.23 7.22 13.87
CA ALA A 510 -28.87 8.58 13.50
C ALA A 510 -27.34 8.71 13.31
N VAL A 511 -26.90 9.14 12.13
CA VAL A 511 -25.48 9.37 11.83
C VAL A 511 -25.21 10.86 11.71
N ILE A 512 -24.37 11.39 12.59
CA ILE A 512 -23.97 12.79 12.62
C ILE A 512 -22.49 12.89 12.25
N ILE A 513 -22.17 13.75 11.29
CA ILE A 513 -20.79 13.90 10.78
C ILE A 513 -20.33 15.33 11.03
N ASN A 514 -19.20 15.49 11.72
CA ASN A 514 -18.68 16.78 12.20
C ASN A 514 -18.22 17.71 11.06
N GLU A 515 -17.66 17.17 9.98
CA GLU A 515 -17.20 17.92 8.81
C GLU A 515 -17.14 17.02 7.57
N HIS A 516 -17.10 17.60 6.37
CA HIS A 516 -16.80 16.82 5.17
C HIS A 516 -15.39 16.26 5.20
N MET A 517 -15.24 15.03 4.73
CA MET A 517 -13.93 14.42 4.52
C MET A 517 -13.27 14.95 3.24
N GLU A 518 -11.96 14.72 3.09
CA GLU A 518 -11.21 15.12 1.89
C GLU A 518 -11.72 14.48 0.59
N ASN A 519 -12.47 13.37 0.70
CA ASN A 519 -13.04 12.61 -0.41
C ASN A 519 -14.53 12.32 -0.17
N SER A 520 -15.36 12.65 -1.16
CA SER A 520 -16.81 12.46 -1.17
C SER A 520 -17.25 11.00 -1.04
N ARG A 521 -16.41 10.05 -1.45
CA ARG A 521 -16.64 8.61 -1.23
C ARG A 521 -16.70 8.27 0.25
N VAL A 522 -15.80 8.84 1.05
CA VAL A 522 -15.78 8.60 2.49
C VAL A 522 -17.07 9.15 3.10
N ASP A 523 -17.50 10.36 2.74
CA ASP A 523 -18.79 10.90 3.20
C ASP A 523 -19.96 9.94 2.88
N ARG A 524 -19.98 9.35 1.69
CA ARG A 524 -21.00 8.36 1.30
C ARG A 524 -20.90 7.07 2.14
N GLN A 525 -19.70 6.60 2.46
CA GLN A 525 -19.50 5.46 3.36
C GLN A 525 -19.99 5.77 4.78
N LEU A 526 -19.72 6.98 5.29
CA LEU A 526 -20.17 7.42 6.61
C LEU A 526 -21.71 7.45 6.69
N ARG A 527 -22.38 8.06 5.69
CA ARG A 527 -23.85 8.02 5.59
C ARG A 527 -24.36 6.57 5.49
N GLY A 528 -23.66 5.73 4.73
CA GLY A 528 -23.89 4.30 4.56
C GLY A 528 -23.87 3.44 5.83
N ARG A 529 -23.46 4.00 6.98
CA ARG A 529 -23.54 3.30 8.27
C ARG A 529 -24.98 3.13 8.75
N SER A 530 -25.90 3.99 8.31
CA SER A 530 -27.34 3.91 8.61
C SER A 530 -28.16 3.48 7.39
N GLY A 531 -29.37 2.96 7.65
CA GLY A 531 -30.36 2.58 6.64
C GLY A 531 -30.00 1.36 5.79
N ARG A 532 -29.35 0.37 6.41
CA ARG A 532 -28.91 -0.87 5.76
C ARG A 532 -30.10 -1.80 5.52
N GLN A 533 -30.10 -2.57 4.43
CA GLN A 533 -31.20 -3.51 4.10
C GLN A 533 -32.63 -2.90 4.16
N GLY A 534 -32.76 -1.59 3.93
CA GLY A 534 -34.05 -0.89 3.98
C GLY A 534 -34.49 -0.47 5.38
N ASP A 535 -33.60 -0.52 6.37
CA ASP A 535 -33.80 0.02 7.70
C ASP A 535 -34.10 1.53 7.65
N PRO A 536 -34.90 2.06 8.59
CA PRO A 536 -35.02 3.50 8.78
C PRO A 536 -33.73 4.06 9.37
N GLY A 537 -33.57 5.38 9.25
CA GLY A 537 -32.39 6.07 9.74
C GLY A 537 -32.24 7.42 9.08
N TYR A 538 -31.33 8.25 9.58
CA TYR A 538 -30.99 9.49 8.91
C TYR A 538 -29.51 9.81 9.05
N SER A 539 -29.00 10.62 8.13
CA SER A 539 -27.64 11.14 8.17
C SER A 539 -27.62 12.67 8.03
N GLN A 540 -26.68 13.33 8.70
CA GLN A 540 -26.52 14.78 8.58
C GLN A 540 -25.06 15.22 8.77
N ILE A 541 -24.55 16.02 7.84
CA ILE A 541 -23.20 16.62 7.91
C ILE A 541 -23.32 18.06 8.43
N PHE A 542 -22.40 18.43 9.32
CA PHE A 542 -22.24 19.78 9.84
C PHE A 542 -21.00 20.39 9.19
N VAL A 543 -21.07 21.66 8.76
CA VAL A 543 -19.96 22.29 8.01
C VAL A 543 -19.74 23.71 8.52
N SER A 544 -18.47 24.14 8.57
CA SER A 544 -18.10 25.51 8.90
C SER A 544 -17.02 26.06 7.98
N LEU A 545 -16.89 27.39 7.94
CA LEU A 545 -15.77 28.05 7.24
C LEU A 545 -14.41 27.79 7.92
N ASP A 546 -14.44 27.36 9.18
CA ASP A 546 -13.25 27.01 9.96
C ASP A 546 -12.74 25.58 9.74
N ASP A 547 -13.51 24.77 9.02
CA ASP A 547 -13.19 23.36 8.79
C ASP A 547 -11.88 23.21 8.02
N TYR A 548 -11.19 22.10 8.29
CA TYR A 548 -9.86 21.84 7.73
C TYR A 548 -9.87 21.85 6.19
N LEU A 549 -10.88 21.19 5.61
CA LEU A 549 -11.06 21.10 4.17
C LEU A 549 -11.16 22.49 3.52
N VAL A 550 -11.93 23.40 4.15
CA VAL A 550 -12.12 24.77 3.65
C VAL A 550 -10.83 25.56 3.80
N LYS A 551 -10.21 25.58 4.99
CA LYS A 551 -8.98 26.33 5.25
C LYS A 551 -7.83 25.93 4.32
N ARG A 552 -7.74 24.64 3.97
CA ARG A 552 -6.65 24.10 3.17
C ARG A 552 -6.85 24.28 1.67
N TRP A 553 -8.07 24.07 1.17
CA TRP A 553 -8.32 23.95 -0.26
C TRP A 553 -9.14 25.12 -0.85
N SER A 554 -9.63 26.03 -0.01
CA SER A 554 -10.33 27.24 -0.45
C SER A 554 -9.39 28.44 -0.52
N ASN A 555 -9.38 29.14 -1.65
CA ASN A 555 -8.78 30.47 -1.80
C ASN A 555 -9.81 31.59 -1.61
N SER A 556 -10.86 31.38 -0.81
CA SER A 556 -11.97 32.34 -0.69
C SER A 556 -11.68 33.42 0.36
N ASN A 557 -11.87 34.69 -0.02
CA ASN A 557 -11.81 35.86 0.87
C ASN A 557 -12.85 35.84 2.02
N LEU A 558 -13.77 34.88 2.04
CA LEU A 558 -14.73 34.69 3.13
C LEU A 558 -14.13 33.92 4.31
N VAL A 559 -13.06 33.15 4.07
CA VAL A 559 -12.31 32.44 5.11
C VAL A 559 -11.49 33.48 5.89
N GLY A 560 -11.70 33.58 7.20
CA GLY A 560 -11.02 34.58 8.04
C GLY A 560 -11.59 36.01 7.97
N ASN A 561 -12.78 36.20 7.40
CA ASN A 561 -13.40 37.52 7.34
C ASN A 561 -13.98 37.94 8.70
N GLU A 562 -13.25 38.80 9.41
CA GLU A 562 -13.62 39.30 10.75
C GLU A 562 -15.01 39.97 10.79
N LYS A 563 -15.44 40.63 9.70
CA LYS A 563 -16.78 41.25 9.62
C LYS A 563 -17.92 40.24 9.54
N LEU A 564 -17.64 39.03 9.07
CA LEU A 564 -18.62 37.93 9.06
C LEU A 564 -18.68 37.23 10.41
N LEU A 565 -17.55 37.14 11.11
CA LEU A 565 -17.44 36.56 12.46
C LEU A 565 -18.07 37.45 13.54
N SER A 566 -18.21 38.76 13.30
CA SER A 566 -18.84 39.71 14.22
C SER A 566 -20.37 39.83 14.09
N LEU A 567 -20.98 39.18 13.09
CA LEU A 567 -22.43 39.15 12.92
C LEU A 567 -23.09 38.11 13.83
N GLU A 568 -24.34 38.35 14.23
CA GLU A 568 -25.12 37.40 15.04
C GLU A 568 -25.24 36.04 14.33
N SER A 569 -24.78 34.99 15.01
CA SER A 569 -24.76 33.61 14.52
C SER A 569 -26.13 33.11 14.05
N SER A 570 -27.19 33.43 14.80
CA SER A 570 -28.58 33.04 14.49
C SER A 570 -29.12 33.64 13.19
N LYS A 571 -28.67 34.85 12.80
CA LYS A 571 -29.05 35.48 11.53
C LYS A 571 -28.32 34.87 10.34
N LEU A 572 -27.06 34.49 10.52
CA LEU A 572 -26.25 33.83 9.48
C LEU A 572 -26.72 32.41 9.21
N GLU A 573 -27.03 31.64 10.25
CA GLU A 573 -27.52 30.26 10.13
C GLU A 573 -28.84 30.19 9.35
N ASN A 574 -29.72 31.18 9.52
CA ASN A 574 -31.02 31.25 8.82
C ASN A 574 -30.93 31.89 7.42
N SER A 575 -29.76 32.42 7.03
CA SER A 575 -29.57 33.08 5.73
C SER A 575 -29.37 32.06 4.61
N THR A 576 -30.35 31.95 3.71
CA THR A 576 -30.29 31.06 2.54
C THR A 576 -29.12 31.39 1.60
N LEU A 577 -28.75 32.68 1.49
CA LEU A 577 -27.60 33.13 0.70
C LEU A 577 -26.29 32.66 1.31
N PHE A 578 -26.15 32.77 2.63
CA PHE A 578 -24.95 32.31 3.34
C PHE A 578 -24.80 30.79 3.21
N GLN A 579 -25.87 30.03 3.48
CA GLN A 579 -25.89 28.58 3.34
C GLN A 579 -25.47 28.12 1.94
N ARG A 580 -26.04 28.73 0.88
CA ARG A 580 -25.68 28.40 -0.51
C ARG A 580 -24.22 28.70 -0.83
N ARG A 581 -23.69 29.83 -0.36
CA ARG A 581 -22.29 30.23 -0.59
C ARG A 581 -21.32 29.29 0.10
N VAL A 582 -21.50 29.01 1.40
CA VAL A 582 -20.60 28.11 2.13
C VAL A 582 -20.65 26.70 1.55
N LYS A 583 -21.86 26.19 1.25
CA LYS A 583 -21.99 24.89 0.58
C LYS A 583 -21.22 24.84 -0.74
N SER A 584 -21.28 25.90 -1.55
CA SER A 584 -20.50 25.99 -2.79
C SER A 584 -18.99 26.02 -2.54
N ILE A 585 -18.52 26.67 -1.47
CA ILE A 585 -17.10 26.72 -1.10
C ILE A 585 -16.62 25.33 -0.67
N VAL A 586 -17.37 24.66 0.19
CA VAL A 586 -17.04 23.31 0.69
C VAL A 586 -16.99 22.31 -0.45
N ASN A 587 -18.00 22.28 -1.33
CA ASN A 587 -18.01 21.40 -2.50
C ASN A 587 -16.83 21.66 -3.44
N LYS A 588 -16.46 22.93 -3.64
CA LYS A 588 -15.29 23.29 -4.45
C LYS A 588 -13.98 22.83 -3.79
N ALA A 589 -13.85 23.03 -2.48
CA ALA A 589 -12.70 22.60 -1.70
C ALA A 589 -12.53 21.07 -1.74
N GLN A 590 -13.61 20.30 -1.57
CA GLN A 590 -13.59 18.85 -1.68
C GLN A 590 -13.16 18.39 -3.07
N ARG A 591 -13.70 19.00 -4.13
CA ARG A 591 -13.33 18.66 -5.50
C ARG A 591 -11.85 18.94 -5.80
N VAL A 592 -11.31 20.07 -5.35
CA VAL A 592 -9.89 20.41 -5.52
C VAL A 592 -9.01 19.42 -4.74
N SER A 593 -9.42 19.02 -3.54
CA SER A 593 -8.76 17.99 -2.74
C SER A 593 -8.69 16.65 -3.49
N GLU A 594 -9.81 16.19 -4.06
CA GLU A 594 -9.89 14.96 -4.85
C GLU A 594 -9.04 15.01 -6.13
N GLU A 595 -9.15 16.10 -6.90
CA GLU A 595 -8.37 16.29 -8.13
C GLU A 595 -6.86 16.32 -7.83
N THR A 596 -6.45 16.98 -6.74
CA THR A 596 -5.05 17.02 -6.32
C THR A 596 -4.56 15.63 -5.85
N ALA A 597 -5.38 14.90 -5.11
CA ALA A 597 -5.05 13.55 -4.68
C ALA A 597 -4.90 12.58 -5.86
N MET A 598 -5.75 12.70 -6.88
CA MET A 598 -5.66 11.93 -8.13
C MET A 598 -4.35 12.22 -8.87
N VAL A 599 -4.01 13.50 -9.09
CA VAL A 599 -2.75 13.89 -9.75
C VAL A 599 -1.52 13.37 -8.99
N ASN A 600 -1.53 13.44 -7.65
CA ASN A 600 -0.44 12.91 -6.84
C ASN A 600 -0.28 11.39 -7.00
N ARG A 601 -1.39 10.64 -7.14
CA ARG A 601 -1.35 9.19 -7.40
C ARG A 601 -0.86 8.86 -8.81
N GLU A 602 -1.30 9.60 -9.81
CA GLU A 602 -0.80 9.48 -11.18
C GLU A 602 0.71 9.70 -11.22
N MET A 603 1.21 10.78 -10.60
CA MET A 603 2.66 11.04 -10.52
C MET A 603 3.41 9.93 -9.77
N ALA A 604 2.88 9.47 -8.63
CA ALA A 604 3.49 8.39 -7.86
C ALA A 604 3.61 7.09 -8.69
N ASN A 605 2.58 6.78 -9.49
CA ASN A 605 2.57 5.65 -10.42
C ASN A 605 3.60 5.83 -11.55
N GLU A 606 3.72 7.02 -12.15
CA GLU A 606 4.74 7.30 -13.17
C GLU A 606 6.16 7.05 -12.65
N PHE A 607 6.50 7.56 -11.46
CA PHE A 607 7.80 7.29 -10.84
C PHE A 607 8.03 5.78 -10.63
N GLU A 608 7.00 5.06 -10.20
CA GLU A 608 7.10 3.64 -9.90
C GLU A 608 7.26 2.76 -11.15
N LYS A 609 6.83 3.21 -12.34
CA LYS A 609 6.99 2.44 -13.59
C LYS A 609 8.44 2.04 -13.87
N SER A 610 9.39 2.96 -13.64
CA SER A 610 10.80 2.69 -13.90
C SER A 610 11.34 1.62 -12.96
N ILE A 611 11.09 1.78 -11.66
CA ILE A 611 11.48 0.81 -10.63
C ILE A 611 10.85 -0.55 -10.92
N SER A 612 9.58 -0.58 -11.30
CA SER A 612 8.85 -1.84 -11.54
C SER A 612 9.42 -2.63 -12.73
N ILE A 613 9.71 -1.96 -13.86
CA ILE A 613 10.32 -2.63 -15.03
C ILE A 613 11.72 -3.16 -14.70
N GLN A 614 12.50 -2.40 -13.93
CA GLN A 614 13.82 -2.84 -13.49
C GLN A 614 13.71 -4.03 -12.52
N ARG A 615 12.78 -3.97 -11.57
CA ARG A 615 12.52 -5.02 -10.58
C ARG A 615 12.13 -6.34 -11.23
N GLU A 616 11.17 -6.32 -12.16
CA GLU A 616 10.73 -7.51 -12.91
C GLU A 616 11.91 -8.19 -13.60
N LYS A 617 12.72 -7.43 -14.34
CA LYS A 617 13.91 -7.97 -15.02
C LYS A 617 14.96 -8.54 -14.06
N ILE A 618 15.15 -7.90 -12.90
CA ILE A 618 16.12 -8.36 -11.90
C ILE A 618 15.62 -9.60 -11.19
N TYR A 619 14.33 -9.67 -10.85
CA TYR A 619 13.73 -10.84 -10.22
C TYR A 619 13.71 -12.04 -11.18
N ASP A 620 13.34 -11.83 -12.45
CA ASP A 620 13.43 -12.88 -13.48
C ASP A 620 14.87 -13.40 -13.63
N LEU A 621 15.86 -12.51 -13.67
CA LEU A 621 17.27 -12.89 -13.75
C LEU A 621 17.70 -13.68 -12.51
N ARG A 622 17.25 -13.28 -11.32
CA ARG A 622 17.55 -13.92 -10.05
C ARG A 622 16.98 -15.35 -10.03
N ASP A 623 15.74 -15.50 -10.45
CA ASP A 623 15.04 -16.79 -10.50
C ASP A 623 15.71 -17.74 -11.50
N GLN A 624 16.07 -17.24 -12.68
CA GLN A 624 16.86 -18.00 -13.66
C GLN A 624 18.20 -18.50 -13.10
N ILE A 625 18.84 -17.76 -12.20
CA ILE A 625 20.10 -18.19 -11.56
C ILE A 625 19.85 -19.20 -10.43
N LEU A 626 18.81 -19.01 -9.63
CA LEU A 626 18.42 -19.94 -8.55
C LEU A 626 17.98 -21.30 -9.09
N GLU A 627 17.24 -21.31 -10.21
CA GLU A 627 16.77 -22.54 -10.86
C GLU A 627 17.84 -23.24 -11.69
N ARG A 628 18.98 -22.58 -11.94
CA ARG A 628 20.01 -23.12 -12.84
C ARG A 628 20.73 -24.33 -12.23
N GLU A 629 20.50 -25.50 -12.82
CA GLU A 629 21.18 -26.73 -12.40
C GLU A 629 22.61 -26.84 -12.93
N HIS A 630 22.86 -26.37 -14.16
CA HIS A 630 24.13 -26.55 -14.89
C HIS A 630 24.75 -25.22 -15.32
N PHE A 631 26.03 -25.02 -15.00
CA PHE A 631 26.81 -23.84 -15.36
C PHE A 631 27.87 -24.11 -16.44
N GLU A 632 28.02 -25.34 -16.94
CA GLU A 632 29.00 -25.65 -17.99
C GLU A 632 28.75 -24.86 -19.28
N ASP A 633 27.47 -24.62 -19.62
CA ASP A 633 27.08 -23.85 -20.80
C ASP A 633 27.22 -22.33 -20.61
N PHE A 634 27.52 -21.86 -19.39
CA PHE A 634 27.66 -20.44 -19.14
C PHE A 634 29.00 -19.92 -19.66
N ASN A 635 28.94 -18.92 -20.54
CA ASN A 635 30.13 -18.33 -21.14
C ASN A 635 30.82 -17.32 -20.21
N PHE A 636 31.55 -17.84 -19.22
CA PHE A 636 32.35 -17.04 -18.29
C PHE A 636 33.42 -16.18 -19.00
N GLU A 637 33.94 -16.66 -20.13
CA GLU A 637 34.93 -15.93 -20.91
C GLU A 637 34.34 -14.67 -21.56
N GLN A 638 33.14 -14.77 -22.12
CA GLN A 638 32.44 -13.61 -22.67
C GLN A 638 32.09 -12.61 -21.57
N LEU A 639 31.62 -13.08 -20.41
CA LEU A 639 31.38 -12.22 -19.25
C LEU A 639 32.65 -11.45 -18.84
N ALA A 640 33.78 -12.16 -18.73
CA ALA A 640 35.07 -11.58 -18.40
C ALA A 640 35.53 -10.55 -19.46
N ARG A 641 35.40 -10.91 -20.74
CA ARG A 641 35.74 -10.03 -21.86
C ARG A 641 34.94 -8.74 -21.84
N ASP A 642 33.62 -8.82 -21.63
CA ASP A 642 32.74 -7.65 -21.52
C ASP A 642 33.19 -6.69 -20.41
N VAL A 643 33.50 -7.24 -19.22
CA VAL A 643 33.92 -6.44 -18.06
C VAL A 643 35.28 -5.80 -18.29
N PHE A 644 36.28 -6.57 -18.74
CA PHE A 644 37.63 -6.05 -18.90
C PHE A 644 37.74 -5.04 -20.04
N ALA A 645 37.04 -5.27 -21.17
CA ALA A 645 36.98 -4.30 -22.26
C ALA A 645 36.39 -2.96 -21.78
N ASN A 646 35.38 -3.01 -20.91
CA ASN A 646 34.78 -1.83 -20.32
C ASN A 646 35.73 -1.16 -19.32
N ASP A 647 36.34 -1.91 -18.40
CA ASP A 647 37.21 -1.37 -17.35
C ASP A 647 38.49 -0.72 -17.88
N ILE A 648 39.08 -1.27 -18.94
CA ILE A 648 40.23 -0.65 -19.62
C ILE A 648 39.88 0.75 -20.12
N LYS A 649 38.66 0.94 -20.66
CA LYS A 649 38.19 2.23 -21.17
C LYS A 649 37.96 3.26 -20.07
N TYR A 650 37.33 2.86 -18.96
CA TYR A 650 36.89 3.77 -17.91
C TYR A 650 37.91 3.99 -16.80
N LYS A 651 38.61 2.94 -16.34
CA LYS A 651 39.60 3.01 -15.25
C LYS A 651 41.00 3.40 -15.72
N LYS A 652 41.19 3.62 -17.03
CA LYS A 652 42.47 4.03 -17.63
C LYS A 652 43.63 3.13 -17.16
N LEU A 653 43.52 1.83 -17.43
CA LEU A 653 44.57 0.84 -17.19
C LEU A 653 45.72 1.05 -18.21
N ILE A 654 46.53 2.09 -18.02
CA ILE A 654 47.52 2.60 -18.99
C ILE A 654 48.95 2.17 -18.61
N ASN A 655 49.20 1.79 -17.36
CA ASN A 655 50.51 1.39 -16.87
C ASN A 655 50.46 0.08 -16.08
N GLU A 656 51.64 -0.51 -15.87
CA GLU A 656 51.82 -1.80 -15.20
C GLU A 656 51.27 -1.77 -13.76
N GLU A 657 51.54 -0.68 -13.02
CA GLU A 657 51.05 -0.51 -11.66
C GLU A 657 49.52 -0.50 -11.57
N ALA A 658 48.82 0.20 -12.48
CA ALA A 658 47.36 0.19 -12.50
C ALA A 658 46.80 -1.19 -12.83
N LEU A 659 47.45 -1.95 -13.72
CA LEU A 659 47.04 -3.30 -14.08
C LEU A 659 47.24 -4.28 -12.93
N ILE A 660 48.38 -4.22 -12.25
CA ILE A 660 48.67 -5.03 -11.05
C ILE A 660 47.69 -4.69 -9.92
N ASN A 661 47.48 -3.40 -9.63
CA ASN A 661 46.49 -2.96 -8.64
C ASN A 661 45.07 -3.42 -9.00
N TYR A 662 44.74 -3.47 -10.28
CA TYR A 662 43.45 -3.98 -10.74
C TYR A 662 43.31 -5.48 -10.47
N ILE A 663 44.35 -6.27 -10.74
CA ILE A 663 44.37 -7.71 -10.45
C ILE A 663 44.22 -7.95 -8.95
N TYR A 664 44.98 -7.25 -8.11
CA TYR A 664 44.86 -7.39 -6.65
C TYR A 664 43.48 -7.03 -6.10
N LYS A 665 42.82 -6.02 -6.68
CA LYS A 665 41.50 -5.57 -6.22
C LYS A 665 40.33 -6.41 -6.72
N ASN A 666 40.49 -7.14 -7.83
CA ASN A 666 39.35 -7.77 -8.52
C ASN A 666 39.54 -9.25 -8.88
N LEU A 667 40.77 -9.77 -8.95
CA LEU A 667 41.06 -11.08 -9.53
C LEU A 667 41.87 -12.01 -8.63
N SER A 668 42.89 -11.55 -7.89
CA SER A 668 43.63 -12.45 -6.98
C SER A 668 44.35 -11.69 -5.87
N PHE A 669 44.34 -12.24 -4.65
CA PHE A 669 45.17 -11.75 -3.55
C PHE A 669 46.65 -12.12 -3.70
N VAL A 670 46.97 -13.10 -4.56
CA VAL A 670 48.33 -13.61 -4.77
C VAL A 670 48.61 -13.56 -6.27
N PHE A 671 49.39 -12.56 -6.69
CA PHE A 671 49.79 -12.39 -8.09
C PHE A 671 51.32 -12.38 -8.19
N ASN A 672 51.87 -13.48 -8.73
CA ASN A 672 53.32 -13.72 -8.81
C ASN A 672 53.86 -13.71 -10.26
N GLU A 673 53.00 -13.50 -11.27
CA GLU A 673 53.44 -13.43 -12.68
C GLU A 673 53.99 -12.04 -13.01
N THR A 674 55.03 -11.96 -13.84
CA THR A 674 55.55 -10.68 -14.35
C THR A 674 54.69 -10.18 -15.51
N VAL A 675 54.19 -8.95 -15.40
CA VAL A 675 53.42 -8.25 -16.45
C VAL A 675 54.32 -7.82 -17.62
N SER A 676 55.63 -7.95 -17.46
CA SER A 676 56.68 -7.47 -18.36
C SER A 676 56.65 -8.05 -19.79
N ASN A 677 55.85 -9.09 -20.06
CA ASN A 677 55.76 -9.76 -21.37
C ASN A 677 54.55 -9.30 -22.23
N ILE A 678 53.87 -8.22 -21.86
CA ILE A 678 52.60 -7.80 -22.49
C ILE A 678 52.72 -6.37 -23.00
N ASP A 679 52.24 -6.09 -24.22
CA ASP A 679 52.10 -4.70 -24.66
C ASP A 679 50.87 -4.06 -24.00
N ILE A 680 51.10 -3.30 -22.93
CA ILE A 680 50.06 -2.59 -22.18
C ILE A 680 49.31 -1.57 -23.06
N LYS A 681 49.88 -1.15 -24.20
CA LYS A 681 49.21 -0.27 -25.16
C LYS A 681 48.23 -1.03 -26.06
N ASN A 682 48.41 -2.34 -26.22
CA ASN A 682 47.50 -3.19 -26.97
C ASN A 682 46.34 -3.67 -26.09
N ARG A 683 45.17 -3.06 -26.28
CA ARG A 683 43.97 -3.36 -25.48
C ARG A 683 43.58 -4.84 -25.54
N GLU A 684 43.72 -5.48 -26.69
CA GLU A 684 43.30 -6.88 -26.85
C GLU A 684 44.22 -7.83 -26.09
N GLU A 685 45.53 -7.57 -26.09
CA GLU A 685 46.49 -8.35 -25.29
C GLU A 685 46.22 -8.23 -23.78
N VAL A 686 45.93 -7.02 -23.30
CA VAL A 686 45.57 -6.79 -21.89
C VAL A 686 44.27 -7.54 -21.54
N ILE A 687 43.26 -7.53 -22.41
CA ILE A 687 42.01 -8.28 -22.19
C ILE A 687 42.29 -9.78 -22.11
N GLN A 688 43.04 -10.34 -23.07
CA GLN A 688 43.37 -11.78 -23.08
C GLN A 688 44.17 -12.18 -21.84
N PHE A 689 45.08 -11.33 -21.39
CA PHE A 689 45.82 -11.56 -20.16
C PHE A 689 44.91 -11.59 -18.92
N LEU A 690 44.01 -10.60 -18.77
CA LEU A 690 43.06 -10.58 -17.66
C LEU A 690 42.10 -11.77 -17.70
N ILE A 691 41.65 -12.21 -18.88
CA ILE A 691 40.85 -13.43 -19.05
C ILE A 691 41.63 -14.66 -18.60
N LYS A 692 42.93 -14.76 -18.93
CA LYS A 692 43.78 -15.87 -18.48
C LYS A 692 43.89 -15.89 -16.94
N GLN A 693 44.15 -14.74 -16.31
CA GLN A 693 44.22 -14.63 -14.85
C GLN A 693 42.88 -15.02 -14.19
N PHE A 694 41.76 -14.51 -14.73
CA PHE A 694 40.42 -14.85 -14.29
C PHE A 694 40.16 -16.37 -14.35
N LYS A 695 40.46 -17.01 -15.48
CA LYS A 695 40.28 -18.47 -15.65
C LYS A 695 41.16 -19.26 -14.69
N GLN A 696 42.40 -18.84 -14.47
CA GLN A 696 43.31 -19.48 -13.52
C GLN A 696 42.75 -19.42 -12.10
N GLN A 697 42.32 -18.25 -11.64
CA GLN A 697 41.76 -18.09 -10.30
C GLN A 697 40.42 -18.83 -10.14
N LEU A 698 39.50 -18.71 -11.09
CA LEU A 698 38.21 -19.41 -11.03
C LEU A 698 38.42 -20.93 -10.93
N ASN A 699 39.31 -21.49 -11.75
CA ASN A 699 39.64 -22.92 -11.70
C ASN A 699 40.32 -23.32 -10.38
N HIS A 700 41.07 -22.42 -9.76
CA HIS A 700 41.65 -22.66 -8.44
C HIS A 700 40.55 -22.78 -7.37
N ASN A 701 39.66 -21.78 -7.28
CA ASN A 701 38.55 -21.77 -6.33
C ASN A 701 37.60 -22.98 -6.54
N LEU A 702 37.31 -23.34 -7.80
CA LEU A 702 36.49 -24.52 -8.12
C LEU A 702 37.18 -25.87 -7.87
N LYS A 703 38.50 -25.91 -7.68
CA LYS A 703 39.23 -27.13 -7.30
C LYS A 703 39.25 -27.36 -5.80
N GLU A 704 39.18 -26.30 -4.99
CA GLU A 704 39.10 -26.42 -3.53
C GLU A 704 37.80 -27.12 -3.09
N VAL A 705 36.73 -26.95 -3.88
CA VAL A 705 35.47 -27.65 -3.67
C VAL A 705 35.48 -28.97 -4.44
N SER A 706 35.26 -30.10 -3.77
CA SER A 706 35.22 -31.42 -4.42
C SER A 706 33.83 -31.78 -4.95
N ASP A 707 32.78 -31.40 -4.21
CA ASP A 707 31.39 -31.75 -4.48
C ASP A 707 30.76 -30.88 -5.61
N PRO A 708 30.20 -31.49 -6.68
CA PRO A 708 29.44 -30.79 -7.71
C PRO A 708 28.29 -29.91 -7.17
N TYR A 709 27.59 -30.35 -6.13
CA TYR A 709 26.50 -29.58 -5.51
C TYR A 709 27.02 -28.28 -4.89
N LEU A 710 28.11 -28.35 -4.12
CA LEU A 710 28.73 -27.19 -3.50
C LEU A 710 29.34 -26.23 -4.53
N LYS A 711 29.92 -26.75 -5.62
CA LYS A 711 30.37 -25.90 -6.75
C LYS A 711 29.23 -25.11 -7.35
N ARG A 712 28.10 -25.77 -7.64
CA ARG A 712 26.89 -25.11 -8.15
C ARG A 712 26.42 -24.03 -7.18
N ARG A 713 26.32 -24.35 -5.89
CA ARG A 713 25.89 -23.41 -4.85
C ARG A 713 26.83 -22.21 -4.73
N PHE A 714 28.14 -22.41 -4.88
CA PHE A 714 29.12 -21.31 -4.94
C PHE A 714 28.89 -20.38 -6.13
N LEU A 715 28.70 -20.94 -7.32
CA LEU A 715 28.42 -20.15 -8.52
C LEU A 715 27.11 -19.37 -8.37
N GLN A 716 26.02 -20.04 -7.95
CA GLN A 716 24.73 -19.39 -7.70
C GLN A 716 24.85 -18.25 -6.70
N LYS A 717 25.39 -18.51 -5.50
CA LYS A 717 25.54 -17.49 -4.45
C LYS A 717 26.43 -16.32 -4.89
N SER A 718 27.47 -16.57 -5.70
CA SER A 718 28.32 -15.50 -6.24
C SER A 718 27.59 -14.54 -7.16
N PHE A 719 26.69 -15.07 -8.00
CA PHE A 719 25.83 -14.28 -8.89
C PHE A 719 24.75 -13.54 -8.10
N ILE A 720 24.01 -14.26 -7.24
CA ILE A 720 22.92 -13.71 -6.44
C ILE A 720 23.44 -12.58 -5.54
N LYS A 721 24.58 -12.78 -4.85
CA LYS A 721 25.16 -11.72 -3.99
C LYS A 721 25.53 -10.46 -4.77
N ALA A 722 26.05 -10.61 -5.99
CA ALA A 722 26.38 -9.48 -6.85
C ALA A 722 25.13 -8.73 -7.31
N ILE A 723 24.12 -9.47 -7.76
CA ILE A 723 22.81 -8.92 -8.18
C ILE A 723 22.15 -8.18 -7.01
N ASP A 724 22.00 -8.86 -5.86
CA ASP A 724 21.30 -8.32 -4.70
C ASP A 724 21.99 -7.04 -4.18
N SER A 725 23.32 -7.04 -4.08
CA SER A 725 24.05 -5.88 -3.56
C SER A 725 23.88 -4.63 -4.44
N GLU A 726 23.96 -4.79 -5.76
CA GLU A 726 23.80 -3.69 -6.72
C GLU A 726 22.34 -3.27 -6.87
N TRP A 727 21.41 -4.23 -6.81
CA TRP A 727 19.99 -3.94 -6.86
C TRP A 727 19.53 -3.14 -5.64
N ILE A 728 19.99 -3.51 -4.44
CA ILE A 728 19.71 -2.74 -3.21
C ILE A 728 20.21 -1.30 -3.36
N GLU A 729 21.44 -1.11 -3.85
CA GLU A 729 22.00 0.23 -4.10
C GLU A 729 21.18 1.00 -5.14
N GLN A 730 20.75 0.35 -6.22
CA GLN A 730 19.92 0.97 -7.25
C GLN A 730 18.54 1.38 -6.73
N VAL A 731 17.84 0.50 -6.01
CA VAL A 731 16.53 0.81 -5.41
C VAL A 731 16.66 2.03 -4.50
N ASP A 732 17.71 2.03 -3.67
CA ASP A 732 18.01 3.12 -2.75
C ASP A 732 18.26 4.44 -3.49
N ASN A 733 19.11 4.43 -4.53
CA ASN A 733 19.40 5.57 -5.38
C ASN A 733 18.13 6.12 -6.07
N LEU A 734 17.26 5.24 -6.59
CA LEU A 734 16.01 5.65 -7.24
C LEU A 734 15.02 6.29 -6.25
N GLN A 735 14.97 5.84 -5.00
CA GLN A 735 14.15 6.47 -3.96
C GLN A 735 14.69 7.86 -3.59
N GLN A 736 16.00 8.01 -3.45
CA GLN A 736 16.63 9.31 -3.22
C GLN A 736 16.40 10.27 -4.38
N LEU A 737 16.54 9.79 -5.62
CA LEU A 737 16.30 10.56 -6.84
C LEU A 737 14.85 11.07 -6.89
N LYS A 738 13.87 10.21 -6.59
CA LYS A 738 12.46 10.59 -6.52
C LYS A 738 12.22 11.74 -5.55
N ALA A 739 12.86 11.72 -4.38
CA ALA A 739 12.77 12.80 -3.40
C ALA A 739 13.45 14.11 -3.85
N SER A 740 14.56 14.01 -4.58
CA SER A 740 15.35 15.15 -5.06
C SER A 740 14.70 15.89 -6.24
N VAL A 741 14.15 15.15 -7.21
CA VAL A 741 13.56 15.74 -8.42
C VAL A 741 12.34 16.59 -8.09
N ASN A 742 11.56 16.22 -7.07
CA ASN A 742 10.45 17.03 -6.57
C ASN A 742 10.86 18.44 -6.09
N ASN A 743 12.13 18.66 -5.74
CA ASN A 743 12.62 19.95 -5.27
C ASN A 743 13.13 20.85 -6.42
N ARG A 744 13.36 20.31 -7.62
CA ARG A 744 13.91 21.06 -8.78
C ARG A 744 12.84 21.69 -9.67
N GLN A 745 11.71 22.10 -9.10
CA GLN A 745 10.54 22.63 -9.83
C GLN A 745 10.78 23.96 -10.59
N ASN A 746 11.94 24.59 -10.43
CA ASN A 746 12.21 25.94 -10.94
C ASN A 746 12.63 26.02 -12.43
N GLY A 747 12.71 24.90 -13.15
CA GLY A 747 12.94 24.90 -14.61
C GLY A 747 11.78 24.18 -15.30
N GLN A 748 11.20 24.78 -16.34
CA GLN A 748 10.06 24.28 -17.14
C GLN A 748 10.28 22.91 -17.86
N ARG A 749 11.07 22.00 -17.30
CA ARG A 749 11.36 20.66 -17.82
C ARG A 749 10.39 19.63 -17.22
N ASN A 750 10.06 18.61 -17.99
CA ASN A 750 9.23 17.51 -17.53
C ASN A 750 9.99 16.65 -16.51
N ILE A 751 9.59 16.74 -15.24
CA ILE A 751 10.14 16.01 -14.09
C ILE A 751 10.21 14.50 -14.33
N ILE A 752 9.14 13.92 -14.87
CA ILE A 752 9.04 12.48 -15.10
C ILE A 752 10.04 12.03 -16.16
N TYR A 753 10.26 12.84 -17.20
CA TYR A 753 11.25 12.56 -18.23
C TYR A 753 12.68 12.56 -17.67
N GLU A 754 13.05 13.58 -16.89
CA GLU A 754 14.39 13.66 -16.28
C GLU A 754 14.61 12.50 -15.30
N TYR A 755 13.58 12.14 -14.51
CA TYR A 755 13.64 10.97 -13.64
C TYR A 755 13.89 9.68 -14.43
N HIS A 756 13.10 9.40 -15.47
CA HIS A 756 13.26 8.18 -16.27
C HIS A 756 14.61 8.10 -16.98
N LYS A 757 15.11 9.25 -17.46
CA LYS A 757 16.43 9.32 -18.09
C LYS A 757 17.53 8.92 -17.11
N VAL A 758 17.59 9.57 -15.94
CA VAL A 758 18.61 9.26 -14.91
C VAL A 758 18.41 7.84 -14.36
N ALA A 759 17.17 7.37 -14.22
CA ALA A 759 16.87 6.01 -13.79
C ALA A 759 17.38 4.94 -14.79
N LEU A 760 17.33 5.22 -16.09
CA LEU A 760 17.90 4.35 -17.12
C LEU A 760 19.42 4.38 -17.11
N GLU A 761 20.03 5.57 -17.02
CA GLU A 761 21.49 5.72 -16.95
C GLU A 761 22.07 4.96 -15.74
N THR A 762 21.44 5.08 -14.57
CA THR A 762 21.84 4.35 -13.35
C THR A 762 21.60 2.84 -13.47
N TYR A 763 20.52 2.40 -14.11
CA TYR A 763 20.28 0.97 -14.37
C TYR A 763 21.34 0.35 -15.31
N GLU A 764 21.75 1.06 -16.36
CA GLU A 764 22.82 0.59 -17.25
C GLU A 764 24.19 0.51 -16.56
N LEU A 765 24.44 1.41 -15.60
CA LEU A 765 25.63 1.36 -14.75
C LEU A 765 25.55 0.16 -13.79
N MET A 766 24.45 0.01 -13.07
CA MET A 766 24.18 -1.13 -12.19
C MET A 766 24.38 -2.46 -12.94
N ALA A 767 23.85 -2.61 -14.16
CA ALA A 767 24.04 -3.83 -14.95
C ALA A 767 25.52 -4.13 -15.27
N LYS A 768 26.35 -3.11 -15.46
CA LYS A 768 27.81 -3.26 -15.64
C LYS A 768 28.49 -3.60 -14.31
N ASP A 769 28.05 -2.99 -13.23
CA ASP A 769 28.61 -3.21 -11.88
C ASP A 769 28.26 -4.58 -11.32
N ILE A 770 27.07 -5.12 -11.63
CA ILE A 770 26.71 -6.52 -11.38
C ILE A 770 27.73 -7.45 -12.04
N LYS A 771 28.01 -7.28 -13.34
CA LYS A 771 28.99 -8.12 -14.05
C LYS A 771 30.38 -8.04 -13.42
N ARG A 772 30.81 -6.84 -12.99
CA ARG A 772 32.09 -6.64 -12.27
C ARG A 772 32.11 -7.36 -10.94
N LYS A 773 31.06 -7.21 -10.12
CA LYS A 773 30.93 -7.87 -8.83
C LYS A 773 30.86 -9.40 -8.98
N ILE A 774 30.22 -9.92 -10.02
CA ILE A 774 30.23 -11.37 -10.30
C ILE A 774 31.67 -11.86 -10.47
N ILE A 775 32.48 -11.21 -11.32
CA ILE A 775 33.89 -11.60 -11.51
C ILE A 775 34.66 -11.51 -10.20
N ARG A 776 34.49 -10.41 -9.46
CA ARG A 776 35.15 -10.21 -8.18
C ARG A 776 34.77 -11.29 -7.16
N ASN A 777 33.49 -11.62 -7.04
CA ASN A 777 33.00 -12.68 -6.15
C ASN A 777 33.54 -14.04 -6.57
N LEU A 778 33.52 -14.37 -7.85
CA LEU A 778 34.04 -15.64 -8.35
C LEU A 778 35.53 -15.82 -8.09
N CYS A 779 36.30 -14.73 -8.10
CA CYS A 779 37.75 -14.75 -7.94
C CYS A 779 38.23 -14.62 -6.49
N LEU A 780 37.65 -13.68 -5.72
CA LEU A 780 38.18 -13.26 -4.41
C LEU A 780 37.35 -13.78 -3.23
N SER A 781 36.29 -14.56 -3.45
CA SER A 781 35.58 -15.17 -2.33
C SER A 781 36.44 -16.23 -1.64
N ILE A 782 36.37 -16.26 -0.32
CA ILE A 782 37.04 -17.27 0.50
C ILE A 782 36.00 -18.30 0.95
N LEU A 783 36.29 -19.57 0.68
CA LEU A 783 35.42 -20.70 1.03
C LEU A 783 35.89 -21.29 2.35
N THR A 784 35.00 -21.30 3.35
CA THR A 784 35.22 -21.99 4.62
C THR A 784 34.10 -22.99 4.85
N PHE A 785 34.34 -23.96 5.74
CA PHE A 785 33.34 -24.96 6.12
C PHE A 785 33.08 -24.82 7.62
N ASP A 786 31.81 -24.80 8.00
CA ASP A 786 31.43 -24.74 9.41
C ASP A 786 31.52 -26.12 10.09
N LYS A 787 31.08 -26.21 11.35
CA LYS A 787 31.15 -27.46 12.13
C LYS A 787 30.18 -28.54 11.62
N SER A 788 29.22 -28.17 10.79
CA SER A 788 28.22 -29.06 10.18
C SER A 788 28.64 -29.48 8.75
N ASP A 789 29.83 -29.08 8.31
CA ASP A 789 30.34 -29.25 6.94
C ASP A 789 29.57 -28.41 5.89
N ASP A 790 28.84 -27.37 6.34
CA ASP A 790 28.17 -26.43 5.45
C ASP A 790 29.15 -25.38 4.93
N MET A 791 29.13 -25.16 3.61
CA MET A 791 30.00 -24.19 2.94
C MET A 791 29.56 -22.75 3.24
N VAL A 792 30.43 -22.00 3.90
CA VAL A 792 30.30 -20.57 4.16
C VAL A 792 31.16 -19.80 3.16
N ILE A 793 30.54 -18.87 2.44
CA ILE A 793 31.21 -18.07 1.41
C ILE A 793 31.42 -16.65 1.94
N HIS A 794 32.67 -16.27 2.13
CA HIS A 794 33.05 -14.91 2.48
C HIS A 794 33.29 -14.10 1.22
N PHE A 795 32.34 -13.23 0.90
CA PHE A 795 32.45 -12.33 -0.24
C PHE A 795 33.38 -11.14 0.05
N PRO A 796 34.12 -10.65 -0.97
CA PRO A 796 35.14 -9.60 -0.86
C PRO A 796 34.61 -8.15 -0.83
#